data_AF-A0A821AVY4-F1
#
_entry.id   AF-A0A821AVY4-F1
#
_cell.length_a   1.000
_cell.length_b   1.000
_cell.length_c   1.000
_cell.angle_alpha   90.00
_cell.angle_beta   90.00
_cell.angle_gamma   90.00
#
_symmetry.space_group_name_H-M   'P 1'
#
loop_
_entity.id
_entity.type
_entity.pdbx_description
1 polymer ?
#
loop_
_entity_poly.entity_id
_entity_poly.type
_entity_poly.pdbx_seq_one_letter_code
_entity_poly.pdbx_strand_id
1 'polypeptide(L)'
;MTQVSIEEKYLLLVLIDCGLKNNQLRILCQLGAKVTVFPWNYPVKQDEFDGLLLSNGPGDPQTQCSDTIATITSWINSQTIKPIFGIGLGHQLMALAAGMKTVKLKYGSRGHNQLCLLGTTGRWFNTSHNHGFAVDRLQGLAKDWKPCAGPRDTENLFQIFLDVVQSYKSTTPINLKSYLIEQLTKSFNNNNASSENSYHPVRKILILGSRDSLIFGQAGGYYDAATQATEAIKAHNIATVVINSNTDLNLTSKRDDSNKIFMASITETSVTKVIEHERPDGIFLSCGGQVALNCGVELYKSGFLQKYSCNVLGTPIKSIQITQDRSLFTQHMTYIEEKVVPYEVVNSLQEALKSAERFGYPVLVRYDVVSLDDRRSSYANNREELISLDNSALIDSSQLFIDKSVKGWKKIQYEVVRDHYDNFIVICNMENIDPLALRTGESIVVVPSQTLSNDEYSLLRSVSIKIVRHLSIIGACNVQFALNPLSSEYYIMRVNTQLSRSSALASKATGYPLAFITAELAIGMRLTNLNNSFTDETFAYCEPSLDYVVIKAPKLDLRKFLRYSNEIESSIESVDEVMSIGRSFEEAFQQALRMIHEDVIGFHPYSRTITDDELNIPTDERIFLLATALRQGYTVERLFELTKIDRWFLHKFQSIIQFIVHHFNSSIIQNKSLLLEAKRLGFSDQQISIYCGSTEVEVRASRQQFVIKPLIKQIATVSDESPTQINYFYLTYHGNQDDIQLSPNKETSILVLGSFFYEIGK
;
A
#
# COMPACT_ATOMS: atom_id res chain seq x y z
N MET A 1 54.03 -16.86 -27.46
CA MET A 1 52.67 -16.80 -28.02
C MET A 1 51.96 -18.09 -27.65
N THR A 2 51.15 -18.05 -26.61
CA THR A 2 50.21 -19.13 -26.25
C THR A 2 48.84 -18.47 -26.25
N GLN A 3 48.03 -18.79 -27.26
CA GLN A 3 46.62 -18.46 -27.31
C GLN A 3 45.93 -19.16 -26.14
N VAL A 4 45.72 -18.45 -25.04
CA VAL A 4 44.68 -18.81 -24.08
C VAL A 4 43.38 -18.36 -24.73
N SER A 5 42.57 -19.33 -25.16
CA SER A 5 41.25 -19.15 -25.75
C SER A 5 40.37 -18.29 -24.83
N ILE A 6 39.84 -17.19 -25.36
CA ILE A 6 38.93 -16.25 -24.69
C ILE A 6 37.53 -16.88 -24.44
N GLU A 7 37.33 -18.15 -24.78
CA GLU A 7 36.00 -18.81 -24.82
C GLU A 7 35.46 -19.29 -23.47
N GLU A 8 36.25 -19.36 -22.39
CA GLU A 8 35.79 -19.90 -21.10
C GLU A 8 35.00 -18.92 -20.21
N LYS A 9 34.73 -17.69 -20.66
CA LYS A 9 34.27 -16.63 -19.74
C LYS A 9 32.75 -16.54 -19.54
N TYR A 10 31.93 -17.17 -20.37
CA TYR A 10 30.47 -17.00 -20.34
C TYR A 10 29.73 -18.34 -20.34
N LEU A 11 28.61 -18.41 -19.61
CA LEU A 11 27.63 -19.49 -19.75
C LEU A 11 26.84 -19.29 -21.05
N LEU A 12 26.87 -20.30 -21.93
CA LEU A 12 26.16 -20.29 -23.19
C LEU A 12 24.74 -20.80 -22.97
N LEU A 13 23.74 -19.93 -23.10
CA LEU A 13 22.33 -20.32 -22.97
C LEU A 13 21.63 -20.26 -24.31
N VAL A 14 20.76 -21.23 -24.55
CA VAL A 14 19.76 -21.15 -25.62
C VAL A 14 18.40 -20.83 -25.02
N LEU A 15 17.69 -19.91 -25.65
CA LEU A 15 16.32 -19.54 -25.31
C LEU A 15 15.41 -19.85 -26.50
N ILE A 16 14.39 -20.69 -26.28
CA ILE A 16 13.32 -20.94 -27.25
C ILE A 16 12.21 -19.92 -27.03
N ASP A 17 12.00 -19.07 -28.03
CA ASP A 17 11.01 -18.00 -28.00
C ASP A 17 9.63 -18.52 -28.42
N CYS A 18 8.77 -18.72 -27.42
CA CYS A 18 7.36 -19.04 -27.57
C CYS A 18 6.43 -17.82 -27.33
N GLY A 19 6.97 -16.60 -27.29
CA GLY A 19 6.27 -15.39 -26.84
C GLY A 19 7.01 -14.69 -25.69
N LEU A 20 8.33 -14.61 -25.82
CA LEU A 20 9.29 -14.09 -24.86
C LEU A 20 8.98 -12.67 -24.39
N LYS A 21 9.18 -12.43 -23.09
CA LYS A 21 9.26 -11.08 -22.53
C LYS A 21 10.72 -10.63 -22.46
N ASN A 22 11.01 -9.44 -22.97
CA ASN A 22 12.37 -8.86 -23.01
C ASN A 22 13.08 -8.81 -21.64
N ASN A 23 12.33 -8.73 -20.54
CA ASN A 23 12.94 -8.71 -19.20
C ASN A 23 13.74 -10.00 -18.90
N GLN A 24 13.34 -11.16 -19.44
CA GLN A 24 14.06 -12.42 -19.24
C GLN A 24 15.47 -12.35 -19.84
N LEU A 25 15.60 -11.76 -21.03
CA LEU A 25 16.90 -11.52 -21.66
C LEU A 25 17.74 -10.53 -20.86
N ARG A 26 17.12 -9.41 -20.43
CA ARG A 26 17.80 -8.38 -19.66
C ARG A 26 18.45 -8.95 -18.41
N ILE A 27 17.69 -9.70 -17.62
CA ILE A 27 18.16 -10.32 -16.37
C ILE A 27 19.29 -11.32 -16.66
N LEU A 28 19.08 -12.26 -17.59
CA LEU A 28 20.10 -13.26 -17.92
C LEU A 28 21.42 -12.63 -18.39
N CYS A 29 21.35 -11.60 -19.24
CA CYS A 29 22.53 -10.86 -19.69
C CYS A 29 23.20 -10.08 -18.55
N GLN A 30 22.42 -9.45 -17.65
CA GLN A 30 22.94 -8.75 -16.47
C GLN A 30 23.66 -9.70 -15.49
N LEU A 31 23.18 -10.94 -15.37
CA LEU A 31 23.81 -12.00 -14.59
C LEU A 31 25.02 -12.64 -15.31
N GLY A 32 25.41 -12.13 -16.49
CA GLY A 32 26.62 -12.54 -17.20
C GLY A 32 26.46 -13.73 -18.15
N ALA A 33 25.23 -14.14 -18.50
CA ALA A 33 25.00 -15.19 -19.48
C ALA A 33 25.05 -14.66 -20.93
N LYS A 34 25.55 -15.48 -21.86
CA LYS A 34 25.44 -15.22 -23.31
C LYS A 34 24.25 -16.02 -23.84
N VAL A 35 23.19 -15.31 -24.24
CA VAL A 35 21.92 -15.93 -24.65
C VAL A 35 21.78 -15.90 -26.17
N THR A 36 21.52 -17.04 -26.79
CA THR A 36 21.10 -17.15 -28.20
C THR A 36 19.61 -17.50 -28.25
N VAL A 37 18.84 -16.68 -28.95
CA VAL A 37 17.37 -16.83 -29.05
C VAL A 37 17.02 -17.50 -30.37
N PHE A 38 16.19 -18.54 -30.31
CA PHE A 38 15.67 -19.24 -31.48
C PHE A 38 14.12 -19.24 -31.49
N PRO A 39 13.50 -19.30 -32.69
CA PRO A 39 12.05 -19.49 -32.80
C PRO A 39 11.56 -20.77 -32.11
N TRP A 40 10.29 -20.79 -31.70
CA TRP A 40 9.68 -21.91 -30.95
C TRP A 40 9.91 -23.30 -31.58
N ASN A 41 9.92 -23.41 -32.91
CA ASN A 41 10.05 -24.67 -33.65
C ASN A 41 11.47 -24.97 -34.14
N TYR A 42 12.48 -24.21 -33.71
CA TYR A 42 13.84 -24.41 -34.18
C TYR A 42 14.45 -25.71 -33.60
N PRO A 43 15.06 -26.57 -34.43
CA PRO A 43 15.63 -27.84 -34.00
C PRO A 43 17.03 -27.66 -33.39
N VAL A 44 17.08 -27.10 -32.17
CA VAL A 44 18.35 -26.92 -31.43
C VAL A 44 18.97 -28.28 -31.11
N LYS A 45 20.30 -28.39 -31.15
CA LYS A 45 21.02 -29.59 -30.68
C LYS A 45 21.54 -29.40 -29.26
N GLN A 46 21.49 -30.47 -28.46
CA GLN A 46 21.89 -30.41 -27.06
C GLN A 46 23.36 -29.99 -26.87
N ASP A 47 24.24 -30.27 -27.84
CA ASP A 47 25.68 -29.95 -27.76
C ASP A 47 26.01 -28.46 -27.99
N GLU A 48 25.05 -27.65 -28.42
CA GLU A 48 25.27 -26.24 -28.82
C GLU A 48 25.19 -25.23 -27.65
N PHE A 49 24.82 -25.67 -26.44
CA PHE A 49 24.58 -24.79 -25.28
C PHE A 49 24.89 -25.44 -23.93
N ASP A 50 25.10 -24.64 -22.88
CA ASP A 50 25.28 -25.09 -21.50
C ASP A 50 23.94 -25.30 -20.77
N GLY A 51 22.94 -24.45 -21.03
CA GLY A 51 21.57 -24.58 -20.49
C GLY A 51 20.47 -24.09 -21.44
N LEU A 52 19.25 -24.60 -21.25
CA LEU A 52 18.07 -24.27 -22.06
C LEU A 52 17.02 -23.49 -21.28
N LEU A 53 16.55 -22.38 -21.82
CA LEU A 53 15.38 -21.64 -21.34
C LEU A 53 14.20 -21.80 -22.31
N LEU A 54 13.02 -22.09 -21.79
CA LEU A 54 11.76 -22.07 -22.54
C LEU A 54 10.91 -20.90 -22.04
N SER A 55 10.66 -19.93 -22.93
CA SER A 55 9.98 -18.70 -22.53
C SER A 55 8.49 -18.91 -22.21
N ASN A 56 7.88 -17.87 -21.64
CA ASN A 56 6.43 -17.76 -21.63
C ASN A 56 5.88 -17.61 -23.06
N GLY A 57 4.56 -17.75 -23.21
CA GLY A 57 3.91 -17.66 -24.51
C GLY A 57 2.39 -17.68 -24.44
N PRO A 58 1.70 -17.22 -25.50
CA PRO A 58 0.27 -17.40 -25.66
C PRO A 58 -0.06 -18.80 -26.17
N GLY A 59 -1.35 -19.14 -26.17
CA GLY A 59 -1.86 -20.28 -26.93
C GLY A 59 -1.99 -21.60 -26.16
N ASP A 60 -2.38 -22.63 -26.90
CA ASP A 60 -2.52 -24.00 -26.40
C ASP A 60 -1.20 -24.75 -26.63
N PRO A 61 -0.46 -25.10 -25.56
CA PRO A 61 0.84 -25.73 -25.71
C PRO A 61 0.77 -27.07 -26.44
N GLN A 62 -0.34 -27.81 -26.30
CA GLN A 62 -0.44 -29.17 -26.81
C GLN A 62 -0.61 -29.22 -28.33
N THR A 63 -1.31 -28.23 -28.91
CA THR A 63 -1.61 -28.20 -30.35
C THR A 63 -0.65 -27.34 -31.15
N GLN A 64 0.04 -26.38 -30.50
CA GLN A 64 0.81 -25.36 -31.21
C GLN A 64 2.32 -25.54 -31.11
N CYS A 65 2.83 -26.36 -30.18
CA CYS A 65 4.27 -26.51 -29.93
C CYS A 65 4.75 -27.98 -30.03
N SER A 66 4.15 -28.78 -30.92
CA SER A 66 4.46 -30.21 -31.06
C SER A 66 5.94 -30.50 -31.31
N ASP A 67 6.60 -29.69 -32.15
CA ASP A 67 8.00 -29.87 -32.52
C ASP A 67 8.93 -29.63 -31.33
N THR A 68 8.66 -28.58 -30.56
CA THR A 68 9.38 -28.26 -29.32
C THR A 68 9.18 -29.36 -28.27
N ILE A 69 7.94 -29.85 -28.11
CA ILE A 69 7.62 -30.93 -27.18
C ILE A 69 8.40 -32.19 -27.56
N ALA A 70 8.37 -32.59 -28.83
CA ALA A 70 9.08 -33.77 -29.32
C ALA A 70 10.60 -33.66 -29.08
N THR A 71 11.17 -32.49 -29.33
CA THR A 71 12.58 -32.20 -29.08
C THR A 71 12.93 -32.37 -27.60
N ILE A 72 12.15 -31.76 -26.70
CA ILE A 72 12.38 -31.86 -25.25
C ILE A 72 12.17 -33.30 -24.75
N THR A 73 11.15 -34.01 -25.25
CA THR A 73 10.91 -35.42 -24.91
C THR A 73 12.11 -36.29 -25.27
N SER A 74 12.78 -36.03 -26.40
CA SER A 74 14.00 -36.76 -26.77
C SER A 74 15.14 -36.56 -25.77
N TRP A 75 15.25 -35.37 -25.18
CA TRP A 75 16.29 -35.04 -24.20
C TRP A 75 15.98 -35.56 -22.79
N ILE A 76 14.75 -35.47 -22.32
CA ILE A 76 14.36 -35.99 -21.00
C ILE A 76 14.57 -37.50 -20.92
N ASN A 77 14.44 -38.21 -22.05
CA ASN A 77 14.67 -39.66 -22.15
C ASN A 77 16.13 -40.04 -22.47
N SER A 78 17.04 -39.07 -22.62
CA SER A 78 18.45 -39.34 -22.91
C SER A 78 19.23 -39.69 -21.63
N GLN A 79 20.42 -40.26 -21.77
CA GLN A 79 21.28 -40.59 -20.62
C GLN A 79 21.86 -39.36 -19.92
N THR A 80 21.92 -38.21 -20.60
CA THR A 80 22.51 -36.96 -20.10
C THR A 80 21.56 -35.80 -20.34
N ILE A 81 20.99 -35.25 -19.26
CA ILE A 81 20.05 -34.14 -19.33
C ILE A 81 20.79 -32.85 -18.95
N LYS A 82 20.85 -31.88 -19.87
CA LYS A 82 21.35 -30.53 -19.55
C LYS A 82 20.26 -29.76 -18.77
N PRO A 83 20.61 -28.75 -17.95
CA PRO A 83 19.62 -27.98 -17.21
C PRO A 83 18.61 -27.28 -18.14
N ILE A 84 17.31 -27.47 -17.84
CA ILE A 84 16.19 -26.86 -18.58
C ILE A 84 15.35 -26.04 -17.60
N PHE A 85 15.05 -24.78 -17.94
CA PHE A 85 14.16 -23.91 -17.16
C PHE A 85 13.01 -23.39 -18.02
N GLY A 86 11.77 -23.72 -17.63
CA GLY A 86 10.56 -23.30 -18.34
C GLY A 86 9.72 -22.31 -17.55
N ILE A 87 9.26 -21.24 -18.20
CA ILE A 87 8.44 -20.18 -17.59
C ILE A 87 7.10 -20.09 -18.33
N GLY A 88 5.98 -20.01 -17.60
CA GLY A 88 4.66 -19.86 -18.22
C GLY A 88 4.32 -21.02 -19.18
N LEU A 89 4.26 -20.74 -20.48
CA LEU A 89 4.09 -21.78 -21.51
C LEU A 89 5.25 -22.79 -21.49
N GLY A 90 6.50 -22.35 -21.32
CA GLY A 90 7.66 -23.25 -21.22
C GLY A 90 7.54 -24.30 -20.11
N HIS A 91 6.97 -23.94 -18.96
CA HIS A 91 6.65 -24.92 -17.89
C HIS A 91 5.63 -25.97 -18.36
N GLN A 92 4.63 -25.55 -19.13
CA GLN A 92 3.62 -26.45 -19.69
C GLN A 92 4.21 -27.38 -20.75
N LEU A 93 5.13 -26.86 -21.59
CA LEU A 93 5.87 -27.67 -22.58
C LEU A 93 6.74 -28.74 -21.92
N MET A 94 7.45 -28.40 -20.84
CA MET A 94 8.20 -29.38 -20.06
C MET A 94 7.28 -30.47 -19.49
N ALA A 95 6.11 -30.07 -18.98
CA ALA A 95 5.16 -31.03 -18.42
C ALA A 95 4.61 -32.00 -19.48
N LEU A 96 4.23 -31.47 -20.65
CA LEU A 96 3.80 -32.28 -21.80
C LEU A 96 4.91 -33.21 -22.28
N ALA A 97 6.15 -32.72 -22.35
CA ALA A 97 7.30 -33.52 -22.77
C ALA A 97 7.62 -34.68 -21.80
N ALA A 98 7.30 -34.51 -20.52
CA ALA A 98 7.37 -35.55 -19.49
C ALA A 98 6.15 -36.52 -19.50
N GLY A 99 5.20 -36.34 -20.42
CA GLY A 99 4.01 -37.19 -20.57
C GLY A 99 2.81 -36.78 -19.74
N MET A 100 2.83 -35.60 -19.10
CA MET A 100 1.65 -35.05 -18.42
C MET A 100 0.69 -34.40 -19.44
N LYS A 101 -0.48 -33.95 -18.99
CA LYS A 101 -1.46 -33.23 -19.84
C LYS A 101 -1.67 -31.79 -19.40
N THR A 102 -2.18 -30.98 -20.31
CA THR A 102 -2.63 -29.61 -20.04
C THR A 102 -4.12 -29.49 -20.24
N VAL A 103 -4.77 -28.60 -19.49
CA VAL A 103 -6.20 -28.33 -19.58
C VAL A 103 -6.44 -26.83 -19.75
N LYS A 104 -7.44 -26.46 -20.54
CA LYS A 104 -7.91 -25.08 -20.65
C LYS A 104 -8.67 -24.72 -19.37
N LEU A 105 -8.24 -23.66 -18.71
CA LEU A 105 -8.90 -23.17 -17.51
C LEU A 105 -10.25 -22.53 -17.87
N LYS A 106 -11.28 -22.78 -17.06
CA LYS A 106 -12.56 -22.07 -17.15
C LYS A 106 -12.36 -20.57 -16.92
N TYR A 107 -11.56 -20.23 -15.90
CA TYR A 107 -11.10 -18.88 -15.61
C TYR A 107 -9.57 -18.88 -15.67
N GLY A 108 -8.98 -18.15 -16.62
CA GLY A 108 -7.53 -18.06 -16.72
C GLY A 108 -6.94 -17.30 -15.53
N SER A 109 -5.74 -17.66 -15.10
CA SER A 109 -5.03 -16.91 -14.05
C SER A 109 -4.30 -15.72 -14.69
N ARG A 110 -4.82 -14.53 -14.43
CA ARG A 110 -4.36 -13.26 -15.02
C ARG A 110 -4.40 -12.16 -13.97
N GLY A 111 -3.24 -11.72 -13.51
CA GLY A 111 -3.15 -10.71 -12.46
C GLY A 111 -1.74 -10.59 -11.92
N HIS A 112 -1.51 -9.57 -11.08
CA HIS A 112 -0.22 -9.30 -10.43
C HIS A 112 -0.23 -9.64 -8.92
N ASN A 113 -1.35 -10.18 -8.45
CA ASN A 113 -1.71 -10.48 -7.07
C ASN A 113 -1.90 -12.00 -6.84
N GLN A 114 -1.42 -12.85 -7.77
CA GLN A 114 -1.71 -14.27 -7.77
C GLN A 114 -0.82 -14.98 -6.76
N LEU A 115 -1.35 -15.91 -5.98
CA LEU A 115 -0.59 -16.52 -4.90
C LEU A 115 -0.08 -17.90 -5.26
N CYS A 116 1.16 -18.17 -4.88
CA CYS A 116 1.85 -19.42 -5.11
C CYS A 116 2.45 -19.96 -3.80
N LEU A 117 2.05 -21.18 -3.40
CA LEU A 117 2.59 -21.88 -2.23
C LEU A 117 3.83 -22.70 -2.59
N LEU A 118 4.95 -22.44 -1.92
CA LEU A 118 6.20 -23.20 -2.05
C LEU A 118 6.11 -24.55 -1.31
N GLY A 119 5.42 -25.51 -1.92
CA GLY A 119 5.39 -26.92 -1.50
C GLY A 119 5.20 -27.12 0.00
N THR A 120 5.99 -28.01 0.61
CA THR A 120 5.88 -28.38 2.04
C THR A 120 6.44 -27.34 3.02
N THR A 121 6.96 -26.20 2.55
CA THR A 121 7.58 -25.20 3.44
C THR A 121 6.54 -24.31 4.14
N GLY A 122 5.32 -24.21 3.59
CA GLY A 122 4.30 -23.27 4.06
C GLY A 122 4.55 -21.81 3.66
N ARG A 123 5.63 -21.52 2.92
CA ARG A 123 5.95 -20.17 2.43
C ARG A 123 5.14 -19.83 1.19
N TRP A 124 4.61 -18.62 1.14
CA TRP A 124 3.90 -18.12 -0.03
C TRP A 124 4.66 -17.03 -0.74
N PHE A 125 4.36 -16.92 -2.03
CA PHE A 125 4.77 -15.81 -2.85
C PHE A 125 3.57 -15.25 -3.59
N ASN A 126 3.45 -13.94 -3.58
CA ASN A 126 2.68 -13.26 -4.61
C ASN A 126 3.36 -13.51 -5.98
N THR A 127 2.65 -13.46 -7.09
CA THR A 127 3.09 -13.81 -8.44
C THR A 127 2.30 -13.07 -9.50
N SER A 128 2.93 -12.83 -10.66
CA SER A 128 2.26 -12.25 -11.83
C SER A 128 1.99 -13.33 -12.86
N HIS A 129 0.71 -13.62 -13.12
CA HIS A 129 0.29 -14.63 -14.09
C HIS A 129 -0.40 -14.00 -15.30
N ASN A 130 -0.27 -14.68 -16.44
CA ASN A 130 -1.08 -14.41 -17.61
C ASN A 130 -1.19 -15.68 -18.47
N HIS A 131 -1.96 -16.68 -18.00
CA HIS A 131 -2.14 -17.94 -18.74
C HIS A 131 -3.57 -18.46 -18.67
N GLY A 132 -4.02 -19.07 -19.77
CA GLY A 132 -5.34 -19.70 -19.90
C GLY A 132 -5.33 -21.23 -19.83
N PHE A 133 -4.15 -21.84 -19.78
CA PHE A 133 -3.95 -23.29 -19.68
C PHE A 133 -3.13 -23.59 -18.43
N ALA A 134 -3.32 -24.78 -17.86
CA ALA A 134 -2.53 -25.27 -16.73
C ALA A 134 -2.20 -26.75 -16.92
N VAL A 135 -1.15 -27.22 -16.24
CA VAL A 135 -0.85 -28.65 -16.15
C VAL A 135 -1.94 -29.33 -15.31
N ASP A 136 -2.55 -30.37 -15.87
CA ASP A 136 -3.63 -31.12 -15.23
C ASP A 136 -3.06 -32.05 -14.15
N ARG A 137 -3.12 -31.60 -12.89
CA ARG A 137 -2.65 -32.38 -11.74
C ARG A 137 -3.55 -33.59 -11.41
N LEU A 138 -4.81 -33.60 -11.87
CA LEU A 138 -5.76 -34.67 -11.53
C LEU A 138 -5.48 -35.96 -12.32
N GLN A 139 -4.81 -35.85 -13.47
CA GLN A 139 -4.41 -37.01 -14.27
C GLN A 139 -3.06 -37.62 -13.83
N GLY A 140 -2.53 -37.18 -12.69
CA GLY A 140 -1.30 -37.70 -12.10
C GLY A 140 -0.05 -36.96 -12.58
N LEU A 141 1.02 -37.08 -11.79
CA LEU A 141 2.35 -36.57 -12.14
C LEU A 141 3.17 -37.67 -12.79
N ALA A 142 4.05 -37.29 -13.72
CA ALA A 142 5.05 -38.21 -14.25
C ALA A 142 5.97 -38.73 -13.13
N LYS A 143 6.49 -39.94 -13.29
CA LYS A 143 7.42 -40.55 -12.33
C LYS A 143 8.63 -39.63 -12.12
N ASP A 144 9.02 -39.43 -10.86
CA ASP A 144 10.12 -38.56 -10.43
C ASP A 144 9.90 -37.03 -10.60
N TRP A 145 8.71 -36.59 -11.03
CA TRP A 145 8.32 -35.18 -11.05
C TRP A 145 7.56 -34.78 -9.79
N LYS A 146 7.81 -33.55 -9.29
CA LYS A 146 7.13 -32.99 -8.12
C LYS A 146 6.65 -31.57 -8.40
N PRO A 147 5.46 -31.18 -7.90
CA PRO A 147 4.95 -29.84 -8.07
C PRO A 147 5.72 -28.90 -7.14
N CYS A 148 6.13 -27.74 -7.66
CA CYS A 148 6.75 -26.66 -6.91
C CYS A 148 6.23 -25.33 -7.45
N ALA A 149 5.86 -24.40 -6.57
CA ALA A 149 5.48 -23.05 -6.99
C ALA A 149 6.68 -22.11 -6.84
N GLY A 150 6.76 -21.10 -7.72
CA GLY A 150 7.85 -20.11 -7.73
C GLY A 150 7.44 -18.75 -7.17
N PRO A 151 8.41 -17.88 -6.85
CA PRO A 151 8.18 -16.50 -6.42
C PRO A 151 7.67 -15.55 -7.52
N ARG A 152 7.09 -14.39 -7.12
CA ARG A 152 6.73 -13.27 -8.05
C ARG A 152 7.89 -12.88 -8.91
N ASP A 153 9.01 -12.77 -8.23
CA ASP A 153 10.24 -12.32 -8.78
C ASP A 153 11.02 -13.53 -9.25
N THR A 154 10.86 -13.83 -10.54
CA THR A 154 11.63 -14.87 -11.20
C THR A 154 13.10 -14.49 -11.34
N GLU A 155 13.53 -13.27 -10.98
CA GLU A 155 14.94 -12.83 -11.01
C GLU A 155 15.85 -13.79 -10.25
N ASN A 156 15.46 -14.13 -9.03
CA ASN A 156 16.21 -15.08 -8.22
C ASN A 156 16.21 -16.50 -8.85
N LEU A 157 15.18 -16.88 -9.60
CA LEU A 157 15.16 -18.16 -10.31
C LEU A 157 16.14 -18.19 -11.49
N PHE A 158 16.40 -17.06 -12.15
CA PHE A 158 17.41 -16.98 -13.20
C PHE A 158 18.82 -17.19 -12.64
N GLN A 159 19.13 -16.60 -11.48
CA GLN A 159 20.41 -16.86 -10.80
C GLN A 159 20.54 -18.35 -10.43
N ILE A 160 19.51 -18.93 -9.81
CA ILE A 160 19.49 -20.36 -9.45
C ILE A 160 19.69 -21.23 -10.70
N PHE A 161 19.07 -20.87 -11.82
CA PHE A 161 19.25 -21.58 -13.09
C PHE A 161 20.71 -21.51 -13.58
N LEU A 162 21.34 -20.33 -13.55
CA LEU A 162 22.75 -20.17 -13.93
C LEU A 162 23.69 -20.96 -13.01
N ASP A 163 23.43 -20.98 -11.70
CA ASP A 163 24.22 -21.74 -10.73
C ASP A 163 24.15 -23.25 -11.02
N VAL A 164 22.97 -23.75 -11.40
CA VAL A 164 22.76 -25.15 -11.81
C VAL A 164 23.48 -25.47 -13.12
N VAL A 165 23.46 -24.56 -14.09
CA VAL A 165 24.22 -24.70 -15.35
C VAL A 165 25.72 -24.74 -15.09
N GLN A 166 26.23 -23.85 -14.23
CA GLN A 166 27.64 -23.82 -13.84
C GLN A 166 28.05 -25.12 -13.14
N SER A 167 27.24 -25.59 -12.19
CA SER A 167 27.46 -26.84 -11.44
C SER A 167 27.49 -28.06 -12.35
N TYR A 168 26.60 -28.12 -13.34
CA TYR A 168 26.60 -29.18 -14.35
C TYR A 168 27.91 -29.19 -15.15
N LYS A 169 28.39 -28.02 -15.58
CA LYS A 169 29.64 -27.85 -16.33
C LYS A 169 30.88 -28.19 -15.51
N SER A 170 30.91 -27.82 -14.23
CA SER A 170 32.03 -28.11 -13.31
C SER A 170 32.00 -29.52 -12.72
N THR A 171 31.02 -30.37 -13.09
CA THR A 171 30.79 -31.71 -12.54
C THR A 171 30.64 -31.75 -11.01
N THR A 172 30.21 -30.64 -10.41
CA THR A 172 29.95 -30.53 -8.97
C THR A 172 28.48 -30.80 -8.73
N PRO A 173 28.06 -31.94 -8.14
CA PRO A 173 26.64 -32.28 -8.06
C PRO A 173 25.90 -31.37 -7.07
N ILE A 174 24.92 -30.59 -7.56
CA ILE A 174 23.95 -29.88 -6.72
C ILE A 174 22.64 -30.69 -6.69
N ASN A 175 22.12 -30.94 -5.49
CA ASN A 175 20.73 -31.40 -5.36
C ASN A 175 19.79 -30.23 -5.65
N LEU A 176 19.25 -30.16 -6.87
CA LEU A 176 18.41 -29.05 -7.34
C LEU A 176 17.26 -28.75 -6.37
N LYS A 177 16.58 -29.78 -5.85
CA LYS A 177 15.45 -29.59 -4.93
C LYS A 177 15.90 -28.91 -3.63
N SER A 178 16.95 -29.44 -2.99
CA SER A 178 17.46 -28.89 -1.74
C SER A 178 17.99 -27.48 -1.94
N TYR A 179 18.72 -27.24 -3.03
CA TYR A 179 19.27 -25.93 -3.35
C TYR A 179 18.18 -24.89 -3.67
N LEU A 180 17.17 -25.26 -4.46
CA LEU A 180 16.03 -24.40 -4.76
C LEU A 180 15.29 -24.02 -3.47
N ILE A 181 14.99 -25.00 -2.60
CA ILE A 181 14.36 -24.74 -1.31
C ILE A 181 15.26 -23.83 -0.48
N GLU A 182 16.54 -24.15 -0.35
CA GLU A 182 17.50 -23.37 0.43
C GLU A 182 17.57 -21.92 -0.04
N GLN A 183 17.72 -21.65 -1.34
CA GLN A 183 17.75 -20.28 -1.86
C GLN A 183 16.41 -19.56 -1.66
N LEU A 184 15.30 -20.24 -1.92
CA LEU A 184 13.95 -19.67 -1.73
C LEU A 184 13.55 -19.54 -0.25
N THR A 185 14.26 -20.17 0.68
CA THR A 185 14.06 -20.05 2.14
C THR A 185 15.24 -19.42 2.86
N LYS A 186 16.28 -18.94 2.16
CA LYS A 186 17.51 -18.43 2.77
C LYS A 186 17.24 -17.26 3.72
N SER A 187 16.36 -16.35 3.30
CA SER A 187 15.89 -15.23 4.12
C SER A 187 15.08 -15.66 5.35
N PHE A 188 14.42 -16.82 5.26
CA PHE A 188 13.56 -17.38 6.31
C PHE A 188 14.40 -18.14 7.35
N ASN A 189 15.37 -18.94 6.91
CA ASN A 189 16.21 -19.76 7.80
C ASN A 189 17.22 -18.92 8.60
N ASN A 190 17.76 -17.84 8.02
CA ASN A 190 18.66 -16.94 8.76
C ASN A 190 17.94 -16.18 9.91
N ASN A 191 16.61 -16.07 9.87
CA ASN A 191 15.80 -15.43 10.90
C ASN A 191 15.17 -16.41 11.90
N ASN A 192 15.32 -17.73 11.70
CA ASN A 192 14.93 -18.75 12.68
C ASN A 192 15.96 -18.94 13.80
N ALA A 193 16.95 -18.04 13.91
CA ALA A 193 17.94 -18.01 14.97
C ALA A 193 17.72 -16.86 15.97
N SER A 194 16.50 -16.75 16.49
CA SER A 194 16.31 -16.37 17.89
C SER A 194 15.03 -17.04 18.42
N SER A 195 15.19 -17.84 19.46
CA SER A 195 14.10 -18.41 20.27
C SER A 195 13.19 -17.36 20.93
N GLU A 196 13.43 -16.06 20.67
CA GLU A 196 12.66 -14.93 21.20
C GLU A 196 11.40 -14.61 20.37
N ASN A 197 11.28 -15.09 19.12
CA ASN A 197 10.16 -14.81 18.22
C ASN A 197 9.14 -15.97 18.09
N SER A 198 9.28 -17.05 18.86
CA SER A 198 8.26 -18.11 18.89
C SER A 198 7.03 -17.64 19.66
N TYR A 199 5.87 -17.61 19.02
CA TYR A 199 4.60 -17.29 19.69
C TYR A 199 4.40 -18.17 20.93
N HIS A 200 4.15 -17.52 22.06
CA HIS A 200 3.77 -18.19 23.30
C HIS A 200 2.25 -18.17 23.42
N PRO A 201 1.59 -19.32 23.67
CA PRO A 201 0.16 -19.37 23.89
C PRO A 201 -0.24 -18.45 25.06
N VAL A 202 -1.12 -17.49 24.80
CA VAL A 202 -1.63 -16.54 25.79
C VAL A 202 -3.09 -16.86 26.14
N ARG A 203 -3.46 -16.70 27.41
CA ARG A 203 -4.84 -16.93 27.89
C ARG A 203 -5.57 -15.62 28.13
N LYS A 204 -4.85 -14.57 28.51
CA LYS A 204 -5.40 -13.23 28.73
C LYS A 204 -4.53 -12.15 28.10
N ILE A 205 -5.14 -11.29 27.29
CA ILE A 205 -4.46 -10.18 26.60
C ILE A 205 -5.00 -8.84 27.09
N LEU A 206 -4.09 -7.91 27.40
CA LEU A 206 -4.39 -6.50 27.63
C LEU A 206 -4.26 -5.72 26.33
N ILE A 207 -5.33 -5.07 25.89
CA ILE A 207 -5.39 -4.21 24.72
C ILE A 207 -5.39 -2.75 25.20
N LEU A 208 -4.43 -1.97 24.72
CA LEU A 208 -4.43 -0.53 24.92
C LEU A 208 -5.19 0.14 23.76
N GLY A 209 -6.35 0.72 24.08
CA GLY A 209 -7.14 1.51 23.14
C GLY A 209 -6.52 2.89 22.87
N SER A 210 -7.33 3.83 22.40
CA SER A 210 -6.90 5.23 22.21
C SER A 210 -7.14 6.09 23.46
N ARG A 211 -6.50 7.26 23.48
CA ARG A 211 -6.62 8.28 24.53
C ARG A 211 -7.97 9.01 24.48
N ASP A 212 -8.27 9.71 25.58
CA ASP A 212 -9.31 10.73 25.76
C ASP A 212 -9.37 11.73 24.59
N SER A 213 -10.61 11.95 24.12
CA SER A 213 -11.11 12.93 23.13
C SER A 213 -10.53 12.91 21.71
N LEU A 214 -11.40 13.23 20.74
CA LEU A 214 -11.04 13.54 19.35
C LEU A 214 -10.09 14.75 19.32
N ILE A 215 -8.79 14.51 19.47
CA ILE A 215 -7.75 15.52 19.29
C ILE A 215 -7.29 15.46 17.83
N PHE A 216 -6.97 16.63 17.25
CA PHE A 216 -6.36 16.75 15.93
C PHE A 216 -5.29 15.67 15.69
N GLY A 217 -5.48 14.88 14.62
CA GLY A 217 -4.54 13.83 14.23
C GLY A 217 -4.74 12.44 14.85
N GLN A 218 -5.62 12.30 15.84
CA GLN A 218 -6.02 11.02 16.44
C GLN A 218 -7.55 10.81 16.35
N ALA A 219 -8.08 10.91 15.14
CA ALA A 219 -9.49 10.74 14.82
C ALA A 219 -9.97 9.27 14.92
N GLY A 220 -11.24 9.02 14.59
CA GLY A 220 -11.99 7.81 14.95
C GLY A 220 -11.42 6.45 14.51
N GLY A 221 -10.47 6.41 13.57
CA GLY A 221 -9.88 5.18 13.04
C GLY A 221 -9.21 4.26 14.08
N TYR A 222 -8.77 4.80 15.23
CA TYR A 222 -8.19 4.00 16.32
C TYR A 222 -9.26 3.29 17.18
N TYR A 223 -10.48 3.84 17.28
CA TYR A 223 -11.58 3.22 18.04
C TYR A 223 -12.10 1.95 17.35
N ASP A 224 -12.27 2.04 16.03
CA ASP A 224 -12.61 0.89 15.18
C ASP A 224 -11.55 -0.22 15.31
N ALA A 225 -10.28 0.15 15.44
CA ALA A 225 -9.19 -0.80 15.52
C ALA A 225 -9.18 -1.63 16.81
N ALA A 226 -9.39 -1.01 17.98
CA ALA A 226 -9.44 -1.72 19.26
C ALA A 226 -10.64 -2.68 19.35
N THR A 227 -11.77 -2.28 18.76
CA THR A 227 -12.99 -3.11 18.66
C THR A 227 -12.74 -4.35 17.81
N GLN A 228 -12.24 -4.18 16.59
CA GLN A 228 -11.91 -5.30 15.70
C GLN A 228 -10.85 -6.23 16.29
N ALA A 229 -9.83 -5.68 16.97
CA ALA A 229 -8.81 -6.50 17.62
C ALA A 229 -9.38 -7.36 18.75
N THR A 230 -10.31 -6.80 19.51
CA THR A 230 -11.02 -7.52 20.58
C THR A 230 -11.87 -8.64 20.00
N GLU A 231 -12.61 -8.39 18.91
CA GLU A 231 -13.40 -9.41 18.22
C GLU A 231 -12.54 -10.55 17.65
N ALA A 232 -11.40 -10.23 17.03
CA ALA A 232 -10.44 -11.22 16.54
C ALA A 232 -9.93 -12.13 17.66
N ILE A 233 -9.42 -11.53 18.74
CA ILE A 233 -8.84 -12.29 19.87
C ILE A 233 -9.89 -13.18 20.53
N LYS A 234 -11.15 -12.71 20.64
CA LYS A 234 -12.27 -13.49 21.18
C LYS A 234 -12.60 -14.73 20.35
N ALA A 235 -12.45 -14.67 19.03
CA ALA A 235 -12.71 -15.81 18.16
C ALA A 235 -11.84 -17.04 18.51
N HIS A 236 -10.71 -16.81 19.21
CA HIS A 236 -9.79 -17.85 19.68
C HIS A 236 -9.98 -18.24 21.15
N ASN A 237 -11.07 -17.81 21.80
CA ASN A 237 -11.36 -18.06 23.22
C ASN A 237 -10.28 -17.53 24.19
N ILE A 238 -9.63 -16.41 23.83
CA ILE A 238 -8.65 -15.72 24.66
C ILE A 238 -9.36 -14.59 25.41
N ALA A 239 -9.18 -14.50 26.72
CA ALA A 239 -9.79 -13.44 27.54
C ALA A 239 -9.18 -12.07 27.22
N THR A 240 -10.01 -11.03 27.14
CA THR A 240 -9.55 -9.68 26.80
C THR A 240 -9.77 -8.69 27.94
N VAL A 241 -8.76 -7.87 28.19
CA VAL A 241 -8.83 -6.70 29.05
C VAL A 241 -8.55 -5.47 28.18
N VAL A 242 -9.43 -4.49 28.18
CA VAL A 242 -9.26 -3.26 27.38
C VAL A 242 -9.13 -2.08 28.32
N ILE A 243 -8.07 -1.28 28.16
CA ILE A 243 -8.01 0.06 28.76
C ILE A 243 -8.35 1.06 27.67
N ASN A 244 -9.43 1.80 27.86
CA ASN A 244 -9.82 2.88 26.97
C ASN A 244 -10.48 3.98 27.80
N SER A 245 -10.37 5.21 27.35
CA SER A 245 -10.95 6.36 28.03
C SER A 245 -12.19 6.91 27.35
N ASN A 246 -12.42 6.55 26.08
CA ASN A 246 -13.61 6.96 25.34
C ASN A 246 -14.84 6.10 25.69
N THR A 247 -15.92 6.75 26.12
CA THR A 247 -17.22 6.13 26.44
C THR A 247 -17.97 5.60 25.23
N ASP A 248 -17.62 6.03 24.01
CA ASP A 248 -18.30 5.65 22.76
C ASP A 248 -17.82 4.31 22.19
N LEU A 249 -16.95 3.59 22.90
CA LEU A 249 -16.54 2.26 22.48
C LEU A 249 -17.74 1.31 22.52
N ASN A 250 -18.29 0.99 21.35
CA ASN A 250 -19.35 0.00 21.14
C ASN A 250 -18.85 -1.45 21.35
N LEU A 251 -18.09 -1.72 22.42
CA LEU A 251 -17.69 -3.07 22.83
C LEU A 251 -18.78 -3.82 23.60
N THR A 252 -19.95 -3.20 23.83
CA THR A 252 -20.97 -3.66 24.79
C THR A 252 -22.05 -4.57 24.20
N SER A 253 -21.95 -5.00 22.94
CA SER A 253 -23.06 -5.68 22.27
C SER A 253 -23.36 -7.12 22.74
N LYS A 254 -22.52 -7.74 23.58
CA LYS A 254 -22.87 -8.98 24.31
C LYS A 254 -22.25 -8.98 25.71
N ARG A 255 -23.06 -9.13 26.76
CA ARG A 255 -22.60 -9.42 28.12
C ARG A 255 -21.86 -10.76 28.09
N ASP A 256 -20.55 -10.70 28.08
CA ASP A 256 -19.65 -11.85 28.12
C ASP A 256 -18.67 -11.61 29.26
N ASP A 257 -18.77 -12.45 30.30
CA ASP A 257 -18.03 -12.33 31.56
C ASP A 257 -16.50 -12.47 31.39
N SER A 258 -16.03 -12.90 30.22
CA SER A 258 -14.61 -13.04 29.90
C SER A 258 -13.91 -11.71 29.55
N ASN A 259 -14.66 -10.62 29.40
CA ASN A 259 -14.16 -9.33 28.94
C ASN A 259 -14.29 -8.26 29.99
N LYS A 260 -13.20 -7.51 30.20
CA LYS A 260 -13.18 -6.39 31.13
C LYS A 260 -12.73 -5.13 30.43
N ILE A 261 -13.51 -4.07 30.59
CA ILE A 261 -13.18 -2.75 30.06
C ILE A 261 -12.90 -1.85 31.26
N PHE A 262 -11.69 -1.30 31.30
CA PHE A 262 -11.29 -0.28 32.25
C PHE A 262 -11.40 1.09 31.60
N MET A 263 -12.38 1.86 32.05
CA MET A 263 -12.60 3.24 31.62
C MET A 263 -11.56 4.15 32.29
N ALA A 264 -10.39 4.28 31.67
CA ALA A 264 -9.26 5.02 32.21
C ALA A 264 -8.34 5.57 31.10
N SER A 265 -7.73 6.73 31.37
CA SER A 265 -6.70 7.31 30.51
C SER A 265 -5.46 6.43 30.49
N ILE A 266 -4.87 6.22 29.31
CA ILE A 266 -3.68 5.38 29.14
C ILE A 266 -2.46 6.12 29.67
N THR A 267 -2.08 5.76 30.90
CA THR A 267 -0.91 6.25 31.62
C THR A 267 -0.16 5.08 32.24
N GLU A 268 1.15 5.21 32.47
CA GLU A 268 1.94 4.17 33.14
C GLU A 268 1.30 3.73 34.46
N THR A 269 0.81 4.67 35.27
CA THR A 269 0.15 4.36 36.55
C THR A 269 -1.14 3.57 36.39
N SER A 270 -1.97 3.90 35.40
CA SER A 270 -3.20 3.16 35.14
C SER A 270 -2.93 1.75 34.62
N VAL A 271 -2.00 1.61 33.67
CA VAL A 271 -1.67 0.36 33.00
C VAL A 271 -0.98 -0.60 33.98
N THR A 272 -0.06 -0.11 34.80
CA THR A 272 0.60 -0.91 35.85
C THR A 272 -0.41 -1.48 36.85
N LYS A 273 -1.36 -0.68 37.34
CA LYS A 273 -2.43 -1.14 38.24
C LYS A 273 -3.31 -2.22 37.62
N VAL A 274 -3.66 -2.06 36.34
CA VAL A 274 -4.47 -3.07 35.62
C VAL A 274 -3.68 -4.36 35.42
N ILE A 275 -2.39 -4.28 35.04
CA ILE A 275 -1.53 -5.48 34.92
C ILE A 275 -1.38 -6.19 36.27
N GLU A 276 -1.23 -5.44 37.35
CA GLU A 276 -1.13 -5.99 38.71
C GLU A 276 -2.38 -6.75 39.15
N HIS A 277 -3.55 -6.21 38.81
CA HIS A 277 -4.84 -6.79 39.16
C HIS A 277 -5.25 -7.95 38.24
N GLU A 278 -5.18 -7.74 36.92
CA GLU A 278 -5.69 -8.70 35.94
C GLU A 278 -4.70 -9.79 35.54
N ARG A 279 -3.38 -9.56 35.75
CA ARG A 279 -2.31 -10.50 35.38
C ARG A 279 -2.43 -11.02 33.94
N PRO A 280 -2.44 -10.13 32.93
CA PRO A 280 -2.44 -10.56 31.52
C PRO A 280 -1.11 -11.22 31.15
N ASP A 281 -1.16 -12.24 30.29
CA ASP A 281 0.02 -12.92 29.75
C ASP A 281 0.66 -12.12 28.60
N GLY A 282 -0.12 -11.24 27.97
CA GLY A 282 0.37 -10.39 26.89
C GLY A 282 -0.31 -9.03 26.81
N ILE A 283 0.38 -8.09 26.18
CA ILE A 283 -0.09 -6.73 25.93
C ILE A 283 -0.02 -6.41 24.43
N PHE A 284 -1.11 -5.87 23.89
CA PHE A 284 -1.24 -5.52 22.48
C PHE A 284 -1.31 -3.98 22.33
N LEU A 285 -0.31 -3.43 21.65
CA LEU A 285 -0.03 -1.99 21.60
C LEU A 285 -0.41 -1.34 20.26
N SER A 286 -0.71 -2.13 19.22
CA SER A 286 -0.80 -1.64 17.83
C SER A 286 -2.09 -0.87 17.50
N CYS A 287 -3.10 -0.86 18.38
CA CYS A 287 -4.38 -0.19 18.13
C CYS A 287 -4.52 1.19 18.79
N GLY A 288 -3.67 1.52 19.77
CA GLY A 288 -3.86 2.68 20.63
C GLY A 288 -3.10 3.94 20.23
N GLY A 289 -2.60 3.99 19.00
CA GLY A 289 -1.79 5.11 18.50
C GLY A 289 -0.49 5.30 19.28
N GLN A 290 0.06 6.52 19.23
CA GLN A 290 1.37 6.82 19.81
C GLN A 290 1.40 6.72 21.34
N VAL A 291 0.27 6.99 22.01
CA VAL A 291 0.17 6.97 23.48
C VAL A 291 0.35 5.54 24.01
N ALA A 292 -0.35 4.57 23.41
CA ALA A 292 -0.20 3.17 23.77
C ALA A 292 1.22 2.65 23.52
N LEU A 293 1.83 3.00 22.39
CA LEU A 293 3.20 2.62 22.09
C LEU A 293 4.19 3.19 23.11
N ASN A 294 4.13 4.50 23.38
CA ASN A 294 5.03 5.14 24.34
C ASN A 294 4.90 4.49 25.73
N CYS A 295 3.66 4.27 26.19
CA CYS A 295 3.41 3.60 27.45
C CYS A 295 4.02 2.19 27.47
N GLY A 296 3.79 1.38 26.43
CA GLY A 296 4.38 0.04 26.34
C GLY A 296 5.91 0.04 26.32
N VAL A 297 6.53 1.01 25.63
CA VAL A 297 7.99 1.18 25.59
C VAL A 297 8.55 1.52 26.97
N GLU A 298 7.94 2.44 27.72
CA GLU A 298 8.41 2.82 29.06
C GLU A 298 8.22 1.67 30.08
N LEU A 299 7.10 0.93 30.00
CA LEU A 299 6.88 -0.26 30.82
C LEU A 299 7.89 -1.39 30.52
N TYR A 300 8.32 -1.51 29.26
CA TYR A 300 9.36 -2.46 28.88
C TYR A 300 10.74 -2.03 29.39
N LYS A 301 11.10 -0.74 29.24
CA LYS A 301 12.38 -0.18 29.70
C LYS A 301 12.56 -0.28 31.21
N SER A 302 11.48 -0.08 31.98
CA SER A 302 11.50 -0.18 33.44
C SER A 302 11.61 -1.63 33.97
N GLY A 303 11.55 -2.64 33.10
CA GLY A 303 11.53 -4.05 33.51
C GLY A 303 10.17 -4.52 34.06
N PHE A 304 9.14 -3.66 34.02
CA PHE A 304 7.85 -3.94 34.62
C PHE A 304 7.12 -5.07 33.89
N LEU A 305 7.12 -5.06 32.55
CA LEU A 305 6.47 -6.11 31.76
C LEU A 305 7.08 -7.50 32.05
N GLN A 306 8.41 -7.57 32.17
CA GLN A 306 9.15 -8.78 32.49
C GLN A 306 8.84 -9.29 33.90
N LYS A 307 8.76 -8.38 34.89
CA LYS A 307 8.37 -8.71 36.27
C LYS A 307 7.02 -9.43 36.36
N TYR A 308 6.07 -9.08 35.49
CA TYR A 308 4.73 -9.67 35.47
C TYR A 308 4.54 -10.74 34.38
N SER A 309 5.60 -11.11 33.65
CA SER A 309 5.53 -12.05 32.51
C SER A 309 4.49 -11.65 31.45
N CYS A 310 4.31 -10.33 31.26
CA CYS A 310 3.37 -9.77 30.30
C CYS A 310 4.12 -9.45 28.99
N ASN A 311 3.99 -10.32 27.99
CA ASN A 311 4.75 -10.21 26.74
C ASN A 311 4.10 -9.24 25.76
N VAL A 312 4.89 -8.47 25.02
CA VAL A 312 4.38 -7.61 23.96
C VAL A 312 4.01 -8.48 22.76
N LEU A 313 2.77 -8.38 22.30
CA LEU A 313 2.24 -9.18 21.18
C LEU A 313 2.29 -8.37 19.87
N GLY A 314 2.63 -9.05 18.78
CA GLY A 314 2.82 -8.42 17.47
C GLY A 314 4.23 -7.85 17.32
N THR A 315 4.34 -6.62 16.80
CA THR A 315 5.64 -6.01 16.52
C THR A 315 6.51 -5.88 17.79
N PRO A 316 7.78 -6.35 17.75
CA PRO A 316 8.69 -6.25 18.90
C PRO A 316 8.95 -4.82 19.36
N ILE A 317 9.14 -4.62 20.69
CA ILE A 317 9.48 -3.30 21.26
C ILE A 317 10.75 -2.71 20.66
N LYS A 318 11.76 -3.55 20.38
CA LYS A 318 13.00 -3.10 19.74
C LYS A 318 12.71 -2.44 18.39
N SER A 319 11.83 -3.02 17.59
CA SER A 319 11.43 -2.48 16.29
C SER A 319 10.69 -1.16 16.44
N ILE A 320 9.79 -1.07 17.42
CA ILE A 320 9.09 0.17 17.77
C ILE A 320 10.09 1.27 18.15
N GLN A 321 11.07 0.97 19.02
CA GLN A 321 12.13 1.90 19.42
C GLN A 321 12.98 2.37 18.23
N ILE A 322 13.40 1.45 17.35
CA ILE A 322 14.17 1.79 16.14
C ILE A 322 13.37 2.76 15.26
N THR A 323 12.07 2.52 15.08
CA THR A 323 11.25 3.39 14.22
C THR A 323 10.90 4.73 14.84
N GLN A 324 11.00 4.89 16.15
CA GLN A 324 10.72 6.16 16.83
C GLN A 324 11.96 7.04 16.99
N ASP A 325 13.14 6.44 17.07
CA ASP A 325 14.41 7.16 17.14
C ASP A 325 15.01 7.34 15.74
N ARG A 326 15.16 8.61 15.33
CA ARG A 326 15.65 8.96 14.00
C ARG A 326 17.08 8.48 13.71
N SER A 327 17.96 8.51 14.72
CA SER A 327 19.36 8.09 14.58
C SER A 327 19.44 6.58 14.39
N LEU A 328 18.73 5.83 15.25
CA LEU A 328 18.63 4.37 15.12
C LEU A 328 17.98 3.98 13.80
N PHE A 329 16.89 4.65 13.42
CA PHE A 329 16.23 4.41 12.14
C PHE A 329 17.19 4.59 10.97
N THR A 330 17.94 5.69 10.94
CA THR A 330 18.93 6.00 9.89
C THR A 330 20.03 4.94 9.82
N GLN A 331 20.57 4.52 10.97
CA GLN A 331 21.57 3.47 11.05
C GLN A 331 21.02 2.15 10.48
N HIS A 332 19.80 1.76 10.86
CA HIS A 332 19.17 0.54 10.41
C HIS A 332 18.82 0.55 8.91
N MET A 333 18.36 1.68 8.37
CA MET A 333 18.10 1.82 6.93
C MET A 333 19.42 1.79 6.13
N THR A 334 20.46 2.46 6.61
CA THR A 334 21.79 2.45 5.97
C THR A 334 22.39 1.04 5.97
N TYR A 335 22.20 0.28 7.07
CA TYR A 335 22.67 -1.11 7.16
C TYR A 335 22.06 -2.02 6.09
N ILE A 336 20.81 -1.79 5.71
CA ILE A 336 20.16 -2.51 4.62
C ILE A 336 20.33 -1.82 3.25
N GLU A 337 21.29 -0.89 3.12
CA GLU A 337 21.58 -0.15 1.88
C GLU A 337 20.40 0.68 1.36
N GLU A 338 19.54 1.14 2.28
CA GLU A 338 18.40 2.00 1.96
C GLU A 338 18.65 3.45 2.39
N LYS A 339 17.95 4.38 1.72
CA LYS A 339 18.20 5.82 1.87
C LYS A 339 17.10 6.48 2.69
N VAL A 340 17.49 7.17 3.75
CA VAL A 340 16.65 8.16 4.45
C VAL A 340 17.02 9.57 3.99
N VAL A 341 16.16 10.54 4.27
CA VAL A 341 16.46 11.94 3.97
C VAL A 341 17.74 12.37 4.70
N PRO A 342 18.77 12.86 3.99
CA PRO A 342 20.00 13.34 4.60
C PRO A 342 19.71 14.46 5.60
N TYR A 343 20.31 14.37 6.77
CA TYR A 343 20.19 15.38 7.81
C TYR A 343 21.47 15.48 8.64
N GLU A 344 21.63 16.62 9.31
CA GLU A 344 22.72 16.87 10.23
C GLU A 344 22.22 17.53 11.51
N VAL A 345 22.85 17.17 12.62
CA VAL A 345 22.62 17.79 13.93
C VAL A 345 23.65 18.87 14.13
N VAL A 346 23.19 20.08 14.40
CA VAL A 346 24.02 21.28 14.54
C VAL A 346 23.74 21.96 15.88
N ASN A 347 24.80 22.51 16.48
CA ASN A 347 24.72 23.19 17.77
C ASN A 347 25.00 24.69 17.66
N SER A 348 25.19 25.22 16.45
CA SER A 348 25.43 26.63 16.20
C SER A 348 24.95 27.07 14.82
N LEU A 349 24.65 28.37 14.68
CA LEU A 349 24.32 28.99 13.40
C LEU A 349 25.37 28.69 12.31
N GLN A 350 26.67 28.73 12.66
CA GLN A 350 27.73 28.50 11.68
C GLN A 350 27.72 27.06 11.14
N GLU A 351 27.42 26.08 12.00
CA GLU A 351 27.23 24.70 11.58
C GLU A 351 25.97 24.56 10.73
N ALA A 352 24.86 25.19 11.12
CA ALA A 352 23.61 25.19 10.35
C ALA A 352 23.81 25.74 8.93
N LEU A 353 24.50 26.88 8.79
CA LEU A 353 24.79 27.51 7.50
C LEU A 353 25.68 26.62 6.61
N LYS A 354 26.72 25.99 7.17
CA LYS A 354 27.58 25.04 6.44
C LYS A 354 26.80 23.81 5.97
N SER A 355 25.92 23.29 6.81
CA SER A 355 25.06 22.14 6.51
C SER A 355 24.12 22.48 5.35
N ALA A 356 23.49 23.66 5.41
CA ALA A 356 22.59 24.13 4.37
C ALA A 356 23.29 24.42 3.04
N GLU A 357 24.51 24.96 3.05
CA GLU A 357 25.33 25.11 1.84
C GLU A 357 25.68 23.76 1.20
N ARG A 358 25.95 22.72 2.01
CA ARG A 358 26.21 21.36 1.52
C ARG A 358 24.96 20.69 0.96
N PHE A 359 23.82 20.78 1.62
CA PHE A 359 22.57 20.18 1.15
C PHE A 359 21.94 20.94 -0.02
N GLY A 360 22.23 22.23 -0.14
CA GLY A 360 21.57 23.14 -1.07
C GLY A 360 20.21 23.61 -0.53
N TYR A 361 19.86 24.87 -0.81
CA TYR A 361 18.57 25.42 -0.43
C TYR A 361 17.44 25.00 -1.39
N PRO A 362 16.19 24.91 -0.91
CA PRO A 362 15.76 25.09 0.48
C PRO A 362 16.23 23.97 1.41
N VAL A 363 16.28 24.23 2.72
CA VAL A 363 16.47 23.21 3.77
C VAL A 363 15.32 23.24 4.76
N LEU A 364 15.06 22.11 5.43
CA LEU A 364 14.08 22.02 6.51
C LEU A 364 14.81 22.06 7.86
N VAL A 365 14.39 22.98 8.73
CA VAL A 365 14.95 23.18 10.08
C VAL A 365 13.99 22.57 11.11
N ARG A 366 14.46 21.69 11.99
CA ARG A 366 13.67 21.08 13.06
C ARG A 366 14.30 21.28 14.44
N TYR A 367 13.46 21.30 15.46
CA TYR A 367 13.78 21.76 16.82
C TYR A 367 13.74 20.65 17.89
N ASP A 368 13.44 19.39 17.52
CA ASP A 368 13.34 18.24 18.45
C ASP A 368 13.89 16.94 17.82
N VAL A 369 14.56 16.13 18.65
CA VAL A 369 15.15 14.80 18.36
C VAL A 369 14.12 13.69 18.46
N VAL A 370 13.17 13.81 19.40
CA VAL A 370 12.46 12.65 19.97
C VAL A 370 11.14 12.38 19.27
N SER A 371 10.54 13.38 18.63
CA SER A 371 9.28 13.22 17.95
C SER A 371 9.45 13.23 16.42
N LEU A 372 9.07 12.11 15.77
CA LEU A 372 8.68 12.08 14.35
C LEU A 372 7.42 12.91 14.06
N ASP A 373 6.96 13.67 15.06
CA ASP A 373 5.88 14.62 15.00
C ASP A 373 6.57 15.95 14.69
N ASP A 374 6.53 16.41 13.44
CA ASP A 374 7.06 17.68 12.93
C ASP A 374 6.45 18.95 13.59
N ARG A 375 6.12 18.91 14.89
CA ARG A 375 5.33 19.93 15.61
C ARG A 375 6.03 21.29 15.73
N ARG A 376 7.28 21.41 15.26
CA ARG A 376 8.04 22.66 15.07
C ARG A 376 9.02 22.39 13.94
N SER A 377 8.69 22.73 12.70
CA SER A 377 9.62 22.64 11.59
C SER A 377 9.34 23.73 10.56
N SER A 378 10.40 24.37 10.06
CA SER A 378 10.30 25.52 9.16
C SER A 378 11.28 25.38 8.01
N TYR A 379 10.86 25.79 6.82
CA TYR A 379 11.75 25.81 5.65
C TYR A 379 12.54 27.12 5.62
N ALA A 380 13.82 27.02 5.30
CA ALA A 380 14.65 28.14 4.90
C ALA A 380 14.94 28.01 3.40
N ASN A 381 14.52 28.98 2.59
CA ASN A 381 14.77 28.98 1.14
C ASN A 381 16.10 29.64 0.75
N ASN A 382 16.73 30.34 1.68
CA ASN A 382 18.00 31.02 1.49
C ASN A 382 18.72 31.20 2.84
N ARG A 383 19.93 31.75 2.78
CA ARG A 383 20.80 31.98 3.94
C ARG A 383 20.16 32.94 4.94
N GLU A 384 19.52 34.00 4.46
CA GLU A 384 18.92 35.05 5.27
C GLU A 384 17.74 34.51 6.09
N GLU A 385 16.87 33.71 5.46
CA GLU A 385 15.77 33.01 6.12
C GLU A 385 16.29 32.06 7.20
N LEU A 386 17.36 31.29 6.92
CA LEU A 386 17.95 30.39 7.91
C LEU A 386 18.48 31.15 9.15
N ILE A 387 19.15 32.29 8.94
CA ILE A 387 19.63 33.14 10.04
C ILE A 387 18.45 33.67 10.87
N SER A 388 17.35 34.05 10.22
CA SER A 388 16.15 34.54 10.92
C SER A 388 15.50 33.47 11.79
N LEU A 389 15.40 32.22 11.28
CA LEU A 389 14.85 31.09 12.01
C LEU A 389 15.74 30.69 13.19
N ASP A 390 17.05 30.62 12.98
CA ASP A 390 18.03 30.21 13.99
C ASP A 390 18.07 31.15 15.21
N ASN A 391 17.98 32.47 14.99
CA ASN A 391 17.90 33.47 16.06
C ASN A 391 16.69 33.28 16.99
N SER A 392 15.60 32.67 16.50
CA SER A 392 14.45 32.29 17.31
C SER A 392 14.57 30.88 17.91
N ALA A 393 15.37 30.00 17.29
CA ALA A 393 15.41 28.56 17.53
C ALA A 393 16.38 28.13 18.64
N LEU A 394 17.59 28.68 18.64
CA LEU A 394 18.65 28.35 19.61
C LEU A 394 18.36 28.91 21.01
N ILE A 395 17.40 29.83 21.14
CA ILE A 395 16.94 30.33 22.44
C ILE A 395 16.15 29.24 23.20
N ASP A 396 15.43 28.38 22.47
CA ASP A 396 14.51 27.38 23.03
C ASP A 396 15.03 25.94 23.01
N SER A 397 16.07 25.63 22.22
CA SER A 397 16.59 24.27 22.04
C SER A 397 18.13 24.24 22.00
N SER A 398 18.73 23.20 22.58
CA SER A 398 20.19 23.04 22.61
C SER A 398 20.78 22.49 21.30
N GLN A 399 19.96 21.95 20.40
CA GLN A 399 20.37 21.35 19.12
C GLN A 399 19.32 21.59 18.04
N LEU A 400 19.76 21.79 16.80
CA LEU A 400 18.90 21.90 15.62
C LEU A 400 19.20 20.78 14.62
N PHE A 401 18.19 20.41 13.84
CA PHE A 401 18.31 19.44 12.76
C PHE A 401 18.12 20.15 11.43
N ILE A 402 19.12 20.06 10.56
CA ILE A 402 19.07 20.57 9.20
C ILE A 402 18.87 19.39 8.26
N ASP A 403 17.75 19.38 7.55
CA ASP A 403 17.34 18.35 6.60
C ASP A 403 17.51 18.85 5.17
N LYS A 404 17.98 17.97 4.28
CA LYS A 404 17.85 18.19 2.83
C LYS A 404 16.37 18.33 2.48
N SER A 405 15.99 19.41 1.81
CA SER A 405 14.60 19.57 1.39
C SER A 405 14.22 18.57 0.30
N VAL A 406 13.10 17.90 0.53
CA VAL A 406 12.38 17.10 -0.47
C VAL A 406 11.07 17.80 -0.85
N LYS A 407 11.00 19.13 -0.68
CA LYS A 407 9.82 19.93 -1.02
C LYS A 407 9.47 19.76 -2.50
N GLY A 408 8.20 19.51 -2.80
CA GLY A 408 7.73 19.27 -4.17
C GLY A 408 7.90 17.84 -4.67
N TRP A 409 8.49 16.93 -3.88
CA TRP A 409 8.56 15.51 -4.24
C TRP A 409 7.21 14.82 -4.03
N LYS A 410 6.94 13.74 -4.77
CA LYS A 410 5.73 12.94 -4.59
C LYS A 410 5.77 12.26 -3.23
N LYS A 411 4.63 12.25 -2.52
CA LYS A 411 4.50 11.50 -1.27
C LYS A 411 3.72 10.22 -1.52
N ILE A 412 4.39 9.09 -1.33
CA ILE A 412 3.84 7.75 -1.58
C ILE A 412 3.84 6.95 -0.30
N GLN A 413 2.79 6.18 -0.07
CA GLN A 413 2.65 5.34 1.12
C GLN A 413 2.30 3.91 0.73
N TYR A 414 2.78 2.95 1.51
CA TYR A 414 2.46 1.54 1.37
C TYR A 414 1.97 0.98 2.69
N GLU A 415 0.84 0.30 2.64
CA GLU A 415 0.32 -0.47 3.77
C GLU A 415 0.74 -1.93 3.60
N VAL A 416 1.56 -2.43 4.53
CA VAL A 416 2.16 -3.76 4.44
C VAL A 416 1.79 -4.57 5.67
N VAL A 417 1.40 -5.83 5.46
CA VAL A 417 1.10 -6.80 6.51
C VAL A 417 2.14 -7.91 6.46
N ARG A 418 2.69 -8.29 7.63
CA ARG A 418 3.63 -9.41 7.77
C ARG A 418 3.23 -10.33 8.92
N ASP A 419 3.35 -11.65 8.74
CA ASP A 419 3.17 -12.64 9.81
C ASP A 419 4.49 -13.14 10.42
N HIS A 420 4.39 -13.98 11.46
CA HIS A 420 5.54 -14.62 12.12
C HIS A 420 6.33 -15.57 11.21
N TYR A 421 5.77 -15.92 10.04
CA TYR A 421 6.33 -16.90 9.11
C TYR A 421 6.97 -16.23 7.90
N ASP A 422 7.21 -14.91 7.98
CA ASP A 422 7.80 -14.10 6.91
C ASP A 422 6.97 -14.09 5.61
N ASN A 423 5.66 -14.29 5.72
CA ASN A 423 4.72 -14.02 4.64
C ASN A 423 4.33 -12.54 4.66
N PHE A 424 4.17 -11.94 3.48
CA PHE A 424 3.85 -10.52 3.32
C PHE A 424 2.71 -10.32 2.34
N ILE A 425 1.87 -9.32 2.63
CA ILE A 425 0.88 -8.79 1.69
C ILE A 425 1.01 -7.27 1.69
N VAL A 426 1.09 -6.68 0.50
CA VAL A 426 1.03 -5.22 0.31
C VAL A 426 -0.40 -4.85 -0.05
N ILE A 427 -1.12 -4.26 0.89
CA ILE A 427 -2.57 -4.12 0.87
C ILE A 427 -3.02 -3.04 -0.10
N CYS A 428 -2.40 -1.87 -0.01
CA CYS A 428 -2.60 -0.82 -0.96
C CYS A 428 -1.42 0.13 -0.92
N ASN A 429 -1.34 0.94 -1.97
CA ASN A 429 -0.47 2.09 -1.99
C ASN A 429 -1.30 3.35 -2.20
N MET A 430 -0.82 4.45 -1.64
CA MET A 430 -1.54 5.72 -1.61
C MET A 430 -0.63 6.81 -2.12
N GLU A 431 -1.21 7.75 -2.85
CA GLU A 431 -0.50 8.91 -3.40
C GLU A 431 -1.19 10.18 -2.90
N ASN A 432 -0.39 11.10 -2.36
CA ASN A 432 -0.90 12.43 -2.02
C ASN A 432 -0.97 13.29 -3.29
N ILE A 433 -2.07 14.03 -3.45
CA ILE A 433 -2.19 15.02 -4.53
C ILE A 433 -1.25 16.20 -4.25
N ASP A 434 -1.25 16.70 -3.02
CA ASP A 434 -0.27 17.69 -2.62
C ASP A 434 1.10 17.04 -2.46
N PRO A 435 2.15 17.63 -3.05
CA PRO A 435 3.50 17.14 -2.92
C PRO A 435 4.04 17.41 -1.50
N LEU A 436 5.24 16.91 -1.23
CA LEU A 436 5.90 17.07 0.05
C LEU A 436 6.07 18.54 0.42
N ALA A 437 5.38 18.89 1.50
CA ALA A 437 5.34 20.15 2.24
C ALA A 437 4.29 19.96 3.36
N LEU A 438 3.23 19.22 3.05
CA LEU A 438 2.12 18.87 3.94
C LEU A 438 2.24 17.47 4.57
N ARG A 439 1.63 17.30 5.74
CA ARG A 439 1.42 15.96 6.33
C ARG A 439 0.34 15.19 5.58
N THR A 440 0.38 13.86 5.70
CA THR A 440 -0.61 13.00 5.02
C THR A 440 -2.03 13.24 5.51
N GLY A 441 -2.19 13.45 6.83
CA GLY A 441 -3.51 13.75 7.43
C GLY A 441 -4.16 14.99 6.83
N GLU A 442 -3.37 15.93 6.32
CA GLU A 442 -3.80 17.25 5.84
C GLU A 442 -3.90 17.34 4.33
N SER A 443 -3.56 16.27 3.62
CA SER A 443 -3.56 16.24 2.16
C SER A 443 -4.75 15.45 1.64
N ILE A 444 -5.16 15.77 0.42
CA ILE A 444 -6.03 14.90 -0.37
C ILE A 444 -5.19 13.72 -0.86
N VAL A 445 -5.69 12.51 -0.62
CA VAL A 445 -4.98 11.25 -0.92
C VAL A 445 -5.81 10.42 -1.87
N VAL A 446 -5.17 9.85 -2.90
CA VAL A 446 -5.76 8.91 -3.85
C VAL A 446 -5.27 7.49 -3.59
N VAL A 447 -6.18 6.52 -3.72
CA VAL A 447 -5.90 5.08 -3.63
C VAL A 447 -6.56 4.36 -4.81
N PRO A 448 -5.83 3.56 -5.61
CA PRO A 448 -4.37 3.39 -5.59
C PRO A 448 -3.64 4.63 -6.16
N SER A 449 -2.29 4.65 -6.14
CA SER A 449 -1.53 5.71 -6.84
C SER A 449 -1.85 5.78 -8.32
N GLN A 450 -1.82 6.97 -8.90
CA GLN A 450 -2.19 7.21 -10.30
C GLN A 450 -0.99 7.56 -11.19
N THR A 451 0.11 8.07 -10.61
CA THR A 451 1.20 8.67 -11.41
C THR A 451 2.52 7.89 -11.34
N LEU A 452 2.51 6.70 -10.73
CA LEU A 452 3.69 5.83 -10.67
C LEU A 452 3.78 4.96 -11.92
N SER A 453 4.98 4.89 -12.49
CA SER A 453 5.34 3.82 -13.42
C SER A 453 5.40 2.46 -12.71
N ASN A 454 5.35 1.38 -13.49
CA ASN A 454 5.51 0.02 -12.95
C ASN A 454 6.85 -0.16 -12.23
N ASP A 455 7.92 0.49 -12.71
CA ASP A 455 9.26 0.37 -12.14
C ASP A 455 9.33 1.09 -10.78
N GLU A 456 8.77 2.29 -10.67
CA GLU A 456 8.67 3.02 -9.39
C GLU A 456 7.77 2.29 -8.40
N TYR A 457 6.61 1.79 -8.85
CA TYR A 457 5.72 0.98 -8.02
C TYR A 457 6.44 -0.26 -7.48
N SER A 458 7.12 -1.00 -8.36
CA SER A 458 7.81 -2.24 -8.00
C SER A 458 9.01 -1.96 -7.08
N LEU A 459 9.76 -0.88 -7.33
CA LEU A 459 10.86 -0.41 -6.50
C LEU A 459 10.38 -0.13 -5.07
N LEU A 460 9.42 0.77 -4.90
CA LEU A 460 8.94 1.18 -3.58
C LEU A 460 8.24 0.03 -2.84
N ARG A 461 7.52 -0.84 -3.56
CA ARG A 461 6.93 -2.06 -3.00
C ARG A 461 8.01 -3.01 -2.45
N SER A 462 9.07 -3.26 -3.23
CA SER A 462 10.18 -4.14 -2.82
C SER A 462 10.95 -3.57 -1.63
N VAL A 463 11.22 -2.26 -1.63
CA VAL A 463 11.84 -1.55 -0.51
C VAL A 463 10.98 -1.65 0.75
N SER A 464 9.66 -1.48 0.62
CA SER A 464 8.73 -1.64 1.75
C SER A 464 8.83 -3.04 2.37
N ILE A 465 8.81 -4.10 1.57
CA ILE A 465 8.96 -5.48 2.06
C ILE A 465 10.32 -5.68 2.74
N LYS A 466 11.41 -5.13 2.16
CA LYS A 466 12.77 -5.21 2.70
C LYS A 466 12.87 -4.57 4.09
N ILE A 467 12.31 -3.36 4.26
CA ILE A 467 12.25 -2.65 5.53
C ILE A 467 11.46 -3.43 6.58
N VAL A 468 10.24 -3.86 6.23
CA VAL A 468 9.33 -4.57 7.14
C VAL A 468 9.94 -5.90 7.61
N ARG A 469 10.65 -6.60 6.71
CA ARG A 469 11.41 -7.80 7.05
C ARG A 469 12.56 -7.50 8.02
N HIS A 470 13.39 -6.50 7.72
CA HIS A 470 14.54 -6.12 8.54
C HIS A 470 14.13 -5.73 9.97
N LEU A 471 13.06 -4.95 10.08
CA LEU A 471 12.49 -4.53 11.35
C LEU A 471 11.69 -5.65 12.03
N SER A 472 11.54 -6.83 11.43
CA SER A 472 10.79 -7.96 12.00
C SER A 472 9.38 -7.57 12.48
N ILE A 473 8.72 -6.69 11.73
CA ILE A 473 7.36 -6.22 12.07
C ILE A 473 6.38 -7.40 12.00
N ILE A 474 5.40 -7.44 12.89
CA ILE A 474 4.34 -8.45 12.89
C ILE A 474 3.00 -7.74 12.98
N GLY A 475 2.15 -7.96 11.98
CA GLY A 475 0.92 -7.20 11.78
C GLY A 475 1.03 -6.17 10.65
N ALA A 476 0.10 -5.22 10.63
CA ALA A 476 0.10 -4.13 9.66
C ALA A 476 1.07 -3.00 10.05
N CYS A 477 1.65 -2.36 9.04
CA CYS A 477 2.46 -1.16 9.18
C CYS A 477 2.36 -0.27 7.94
N ASN A 478 2.71 1.00 8.11
CA ASN A 478 2.67 2.01 7.07
C ASN A 478 4.09 2.52 6.77
N VAL A 479 4.54 2.39 5.51
CA VAL A 479 5.85 2.90 5.05
C VAL A 479 5.62 4.12 4.16
N GLN A 480 6.34 5.22 4.41
CA GLN A 480 6.17 6.47 3.66
C GLN A 480 7.45 6.87 2.93
N PHE A 481 7.29 7.31 1.69
CA PHE A 481 8.37 7.67 0.78
C PHE A 481 8.20 9.09 0.24
N ALA A 482 9.34 9.75 0.04
CA ALA A 482 9.51 10.87 -0.86
C ALA A 482 10.06 10.32 -2.19
N LEU A 483 9.35 10.51 -3.30
CA LEU A 483 9.79 10.10 -4.63
C LEU A 483 10.01 11.33 -5.52
N ASN A 484 11.18 11.43 -6.14
CA ASN A 484 11.51 12.53 -7.04
C ASN A 484 10.58 12.48 -8.28
N PRO A 485 9.92 13.58 -8.67
CA PRO A 485 9.01 13.56 -9.82
C PRO A 485 9.73 13.48 -11.18
N LEU A 486 11.06 13.63 -11.21
CA LEU A 486 11.87 13.65 -12.44
C LEU A 486 12.82 12.46 -12.56
N SER A 487 12.92 11.61 -11.53
CA SER A 487 13.84 10.46 -11.49
C SER A 487 13.32 9.39 -10.53
N SER A 488 13.91 8.19 -10.57
CA SER A 488 13.59 7.13 -9.60
C SER A 488 14.31 7.30 -8.25
N GLU A 489 14.87 8.47 -7.96
CA GLU A 489 15.45 8.76 -6.64
C GLU A 489 14.35 8.86 -5.59
N TYR A 490 14.51 8.15 -4.48
CA TYR A 490 13.59 8.19 -3.36
C TYR A 490 14.31 8.30 -2.02
N TYR A 491 13.57 8.72 -1.00
CA TYR A 491 13.96 8.63 0.39
C TYR A 491 12.84 8.03 1.24
N ILE A 492 13.21 7.21 2.20
CA ILE A 492 12.31 6.72 3.24
C ILE A 492 12.13 7.85 4.25
N MET A 493 10.87 8.23 4.47
CA MET A 493 10.54 9.29 5.41
C MET A 493 10.27 8.74 6.81
N ARG A 494 9.45 7.69 6.90
CA ARG A 494 9.05 7.08 8.17
C ARG A 494 8.43 5.70 7.97
N VAL A 495 8.43 4.92 9.04
CA VAL A 495 7.69 3.66 9.17
C VAL A 495 6.86 3.75 10.44
N ASN A 496 5.54 3.62 10.32
CA ASN A 496 4.66 3.50 11.48
C ASN A 496 4.38 2.02 11.71
N THR A 497 4.82 1.48 12.85
CA THR A 497 4.70 0.06 13.20
C THR A 497 3.37 -0.29 13.86
N GLN A 498 2.51 0.71 14.08
CA GLN A 498 1.14 0.54 14.57
C GLN A 498 0.12 0.79 13.45
N LEU A 499 -1.14 0.39 13.71
CA LEU A 499 -2.27 0.82 12.89
C LEU A 499 -2.37 2.35 12.94
N SER A 500 -2.73 2.96 11.83
CA SER A 500 -2.76 4.42 11.65
C SER A 500 -4.04 4.87 10.96
N ARG A 501 -4.24 6.19 10.82
CA ARG A 501 -5.29 6.75 9.95
C ARG A 501 -5.19 6.20 8.51
N SER A 502 -3.96 6.06 8.00
CA SER A 502 -3.70 5.43 6.69
C SER A 502 -4.16 3.97 6.67
N SER A 503 -3.97 3.21 7.76
CA SER A 503 -4.46 1.82 7.87
C SER A 503 -5.99 1.75 7.88
N ALA A 504 -6.67 2.69 8.55
CA ALA A 504 -8.12 2.77 8.53
C ALA A 504 -8.64 3.08 7.11
N LEU A 505 -8.05 4.07 6.44
CA LEU A 505 -8.33 4.39 5.04
C LEU A 505 -8.10 3.18 4.12
N ALA A 506 -6.96 2.50 4.25
CA ALA A 506 -6.64 1.29 3.50
C ALA A 506 -7.70 0.20 3.68
N SER A 507 -8.16 0.00 4.91
CA SER A 507 -9.15 -1.03 5.23
C SER A 507 -10.50 -0.73 4.56
N LYS A 508 -10.96 0.52 4.60
CA LYS A 508 -12.21 0.93 3.95
C LYS A 508 -12.07 0.95 2.43
N ALA A 509 -10.94 1.42 1.90
CA ALA A 509 -10.70 1.48 0.46
C ALA A 509 -10.65 0.09 -0.21
N THR A 510 -10.13 -0.92 0.49
CA THR A 510 -9.92 -2.27 -0.07
C THR A 510 -10.94 -3.31 0.41
N GLY A 511 -11.72 -3.00 1.43
CA GLY A 511 -12.54 -3.98 2.15
C GLY A 511 -11.74 -4.95 3.03
N TYR A 512 -10.42 -4.75 3.19
CA TYR A 512 -9.53 -5.64 3.93
C TYR A 512 -9.42 -5.21 5.42
N PRO A 513 -9.86 -6.02 6.41
CA PRO A 513 -9.97 -5.58 7.80
C PRO A 513 -8.61 -5.63 8.53
N LEU A 514 -7.78 -4.60 8.37
CA LEU A 514 -6.38 -4.63 8.84
C LEU A 514 -6.24 -4.73 10.35
N ALA A 515 -7.14 -4.13 11.14
CA ALA A 515 -7.05 -4.20 12.58
C ALA A 515 -7.35 -5.62 13.11
N PHE A 516 -8.40 -6.26 12.58
CA PHE A 516 -8.72 -7.65 12.84
C PHE A 516 -7.53 -8.57 12.51
N ILE A 517 -6.99 -8.43 11.30
CA ILE A 517 -5.87 -9.26 10.83
C ILE A 517 -4.60 -9.01 11.63
N THR A 518 -4.31 -7.76 12.00
CA THR A 518 -3.15 -7.43 12.84
C THR A 518 -3.24 -8.12 14.20
N ALA A 519 -4.43 -8.20 14.80
CA ALA A 519 -4.64 -8.89 16.06
C ALA A 519 -4.51 -10.42 15.94
N GLU A 520 -5.06 -11.02 14.88
CA GLU A 520 -4.85 -12.45 14.56
C GLU A 520 -3.36 -12.80 14.44
N LEU A 521 -2.61 -11.98 13.69
CA LEU A 521 -1.18 -12.20 13.50
C LEU A 521 -0.39 -12.03 14.80
N ALA A 522 -0.79 -11.08 15.66
CA ALA A 522 -0.17 -10.86 16.96
C ALA A 522 -0.32 -12.08 17.91
N ILE A 523 -1.39 -12.87 17.74
CA ILE A 523 -1.59 -14.14 18.48
C ILE A 523 -1.04 -15.37 17.75
N GLY A 524 -0.12 -15.19 16.79
CA GLY A 524 0.62 -16.28 16.16
C GLY A 524 -0.07 -16.95 14.98
N MET A 525 -1.22 -16.43 14.54
CA MET A 525 -1.90 -16.96 13.37
C MET A 525 -1.08 -16.70 12.10
N ARG A 526 -1.19 -17.64 11.16
CA ARG A 526 -0.59 -17.51 9.82
C ARG A 526 -1.51 -16.67 8.96
N LEU A 527 -0.92 -15.80 8.12
CA LEU A 527 -1.69 -15.09 7.10
C LEU A 527 -2.52 -16.06 6.25
N THR A 528 -2.03 -17.28 6.01
CA THR A 528 -2.64 -18.31 5.17
C THR A 528 -3.85 -19.02 5.78
N ASN A 529 -4.10 -18.81 7.08
CA ASN A 529 -5.11 -19.53 7.86
C ASN A 529 -6.19 -18.57 8.42
N LEU A 530 -6.17 -17.29 8.01
CA LEU A 530 -7.15 -16.29 8.45
C LEU A 530 -8.46 -16.38 7.65
N ASN A 531 -9.51 -16.90 8.29
CA ASN A 531 -10.85 -16.91 7.71
C ASN A 531 -11.62 -15.63 8.05
N ASN A 532 -12.50 -15.23 7.15
CA ASN A 532 -13.49 -14.20 7.43
C ASN A 532 -14.57 -14.77 8.35
N SER A 533 -14.55 -14.32 9.61
CA SER A 533 -15.47 -14.75 10.66
C SER A 533 -16.97 -14.52 10.34
N PHE A 534 -17.30 -13.67 9.35
CA PHE A 534 -18.68 -13.38 8.96
C PHE A 534 -19.20 -14.21 7.79
N THR A 535 -18.33 -14.87 7.02
CA THR A 535 -18.72 -15.57 5.78
C THR A 535 -18.24 -17.02 5.72
N ASP A 536 -17.45 -17.48 6.70
CA ASP A 536 -16.71 -18.76 6.69
C ASP A 536 -15.82 -18.96 5.44
N GLU A 537 -15.73 -17.96 4.57
CA GLU A 537 -14.82 -17.88 3.45
C GLU A 537 -13.47 -17.36 3.93
N THR A 538 -12.39 -17.91 3.39
CA THR A 538 -11.05 -17.37 3.62
C THR A 538 -11.02 -15.90 3.21
N PHE A 539 -10.45 -15.00 4.04
CA PHE A 539 -10.12 -13.67 3.52
C PHE A 539 -9.27 -13.89 2.27
N ALA A 540 -9.58 -13.20 1.17
CA ALA A 540 -8.80 -13.35 -0.05
C ALA A 540 -7.35 -12.97 0.28
N TYR A 541 -6.49 -13.99 0.41
CA TYR A 541 -5.14 -13.90 0.97
C TYR A 541 -4.14 -13.18 0.06
N CYS A 542 -4.61 -12.28 -0.80
CA CYS A 542 -3.87 -11.66 -1.88
C CYS A 542 -3.75 -10.15 -1.68
N GLU A 543 -2.86 -9.54 -2.46
CA GLU A 543 -2.87 -8.09 -2.59
C GLU A 543 -4.18 -7.66 -3.27
N PRO A 544 -4.97 -6.77 -2.63
CA PRO A 544 -6.18 -6.25 -3.22
C PRO A 544 -5.97 -5.66 -4.61
N SER A 545 -6.96 -5.84 -5.48
CA SER A 545 -7.04 -5.18 -6.78
C SER A 545 -8.30 -4.32 -6.79
N LEU A 546 -8.15 -3.04 -7.12
CA LEU A 546 -9.24 -2.06 -7.12
C LEU A 546 -9.56 -1.68 -8.56
N ASP A 547 -10.81 -1.87 -8.98
CA ASP A 547 -11.35 -1.43 -10.28
C ASP A 547 -12.08 -0.08 -10.19
N TYR A 548 -11.77 0.65 -9.12
CA TYR A 548 -12.25 1.97 -8.75
C TYR A 548 -11.11 2.78 -8.12
N VAL A 549 -11.36 4.07 -7.96
CA VAL A 549 -10.47 5.04 -7.32
C VAL A 549 -11.14 5.57 -6.06
N VAL A 550 -10.37 5.65 -4.99
CA VAL A 550 -10.79 6.21 -3.71
C VAL A 550 -10.09 7.54 -3.50
N ILE A 551 -10.84 8.55 -3.09
CA ILE A 551 -10.31 9.86 -2.69
C ILE A 551 -10.63 10.09 -1.24
N LYS A 552 -9.59 10.30 -0.43
CA LYS A 552 -9.68 10.85 0.92
C LYS A 552 -9.43 12.35 0.87
N ALA A 553 -10.29 13.14 1.50
CA ALA A 553 -10.10 14.57 1.68
C ALA A 553 -10.11 14.94 3.17
N PRO A 554 -9.22 15.83 3.63
CA PRO A 554 -9.22 16.29 5.02
C PRO A 554 -10.41 17.22 5.29
N LYS A 555 -10.98 17.13 6.49
CA LYS A 555 -11.90 18.12 7.03
C LYS A 555 -11.11 19.11 7.88
N LEU A 556 -11.08 20.37 7.43
CA LEU A 556 -10.46 21.48 8.14
C LEU A 556 -11.57 22.40 8.69
N ASP A 557 -11.44 22.78 9.97
CA ASP A 557 -12.38 23.68 10.66
C ASP A 557 -11.71 25.01 11.04
N LEU A 558 -10.68 25.41 10.27
CA LEU A 558 -9.84 26.59 10.54
C LEU A 558 -10.66 27.89 10.65
N ARG A 559 -11.75 27.99 9.89
CA ARG A 559 -12.68 29.15 9.91
C ARG A 559 -13.29 29.44 11.28
N LYS A 560 -13.36 28.46 12.19
CA LYS A 560 -13.83 28.67 13.58
C LYS A 560 -12.80 29.41 14.44
N PHE A 561 -11.55 29.50 14.01
CA PHE A 561 -10.43 30.07 14.75
C PHE A 561 -9.96 31.38 14.12
N LEU A 562 -10.67 32.49 14.37
CA LEU A 562 -10.40 33.81 13.76
C LEU A 562 -8.98 34.38 13.94
N ARG A 563 -8.20 33.86 14.91
CA ARG A 563 -6.82 34.30 15.20
C ARG A 563 -5.76 33.29 14.76
N TYR A 564 -6.18 32.20 14.12
CA TYR A 564 -5.29 31.17 13.63
C TYR A 564 -5.07 31.35 12.13
N SER A 565 -3.88 31.01 11.63
CA SER A 565 -3.58 31.09 10.21
C SER A 565 -4.38 30.04 9.44
N ASN A 566 -4.78 30.34 8.21
CA ASN A 566 -5.36 29.34 7.31
C ASN A 566 -4.29 28.61 6.47
N GLU A 567 -3.02 28.98 6.65
CA GLU A 567 -1.89 28.30 6.02
C GLU A 567 -1.73 26.92 6.64
N ILE A 568 -1.81 25.88 5.80
CA ILE A 568 -1.61 24.51 6.26
C ILE A 568 -0.11 24.28 6.32
N GLU A 569 0.42 24.27 7.54
CA GLU A 569 1.84 24.00 7.80
C GLU A 569 2.12 22.49 7.99
N SER A 570 3.31 22.19 8.50
CA SER A 570 3.77 20.86 8.85
C SER A 570 3.09 20.28 10.10
N SER A 571 2.08 20.92 10.68
CA SER A 571 1.35 20.46 11.87
C SER A 571 0.00 19.83 11.48
N ILE A 572 -0.62 19.04 12.37
CA ILE A 572 -1.94 18.42 12.08
C ILE A 572 -3.05 19.37 12.50
N GLU A 573 -3.87 19.76 11.55
CA GLU A 573 -4.94 20.76 11.72
C GLU A 573 -6.32 20.22 11.32
N SER A 574 -6.38 19.05 10.68
CA SER A 574 -7.61 18.37 10.30
C SER A 574 -8.35 17.81 11.51
N VAL A 575 -9.63 18.16 11.61
CA VAL A 575 -10.55 17.61 12.63
C VAL A 575 -10.97 16.20 12.27
N ASP A 576 -11.08 15.90 10.98
CA ASP A 576 -11.49 14.59 10.46
C ASP A 576 -11.08 14.39 8.99
N GLU A 577 -11.58 13.31 8.37
CA GLU A 577 -11.44 13.02 6.96
C GLU A 577 -12.68 12.35 6.37
N VAL A 578 -12.92 12.61 5.08
CA VAL A 578 -13.98 11.95 4.32
C VAL A 578 -13.38 11.07 3.25
N MET A 579 -14.10 10.01 2.88
CA MET A 579 -13.70 9.08 1.83
C MET A 579 -14.81 8.95 0.79
N SER A 580 -14.45 9.04 -0.48
CA SER A 580 -15.35 8.83 -1.61
C SER A 580 -14.77 7.78 -2.57
N ILE A 581 -15.65 7.14 -3.33
CA ILE A 581 -15.30 6.06 -4.25
C ILE A 581 -16.00 6.33 -5.58
N GLY A 582 -15.26 6.22 -6.68
CA GLY A 582 -15.78 6.35 -8.04
C GLY A 582 -14.89 5.60 -9.03
N ARG A 583 -15.34 5.40 -10.27
CA ARG A 583 -14.51 4.70 -11.29
C ARG A 583 -13.74 5.63 -12.23
N SER A 584 -13.84 6.93 -11.97
CA SER A 584 -12.92 7.93 -12.48
C SER A 584 -12.43 8.81 -11.34
N PHE A 585 -11.24 9.39 -11.51
CA PHE A 585 -10.71 10.36 -10.56
C PHE A 585 -11.68 11.54 -10.39
N GLU A 586 -12.22 12.06 -11.49
CA GLU A 586 -13.11 13.22 -11.50
C GLU A 586 -14.40 12.95 -10.69
N GLU A 587 -14.99 11.76 -10.84
CA GLU A 587 -16.18 11.34 -10.10
C GLU A 587 -15.93 11.28 -8.59
N ALA A 588 -14.90 10.53 -8.19
CA ALA A 588 -14.52 10.39 -6.79
C ALA A 588 -14.12 11.74 -6.20
N PHE A 589 -13.29 12.51 -6.89
CA PHE A 589 -12.78 13.79 -6.42
C PHE A 589 -13.90 14.81 -6.15
N GLN A 590 -14.84 15.00 -7.09
CA GLN A 590 -15.96 15.91 -6.85
C GLN A 590 -16.88 15.42 -5.74
N GLN A 591 -17.02 14.10 -5.56
CA GLN A 591 -17.77 13.53 -4.45
C GLN A 591 -17.08 13.77 -3.09
N ALA A 592 -15.77 13.57 -3.00
CA ALA A 592 -14.99 13.88 -1.80
C ALA A 592 -15.16 15.36 -1.40
N LEU A 593 -15.05 16.27 -2.37
CA LEU A 593 -15.22 17.71 -2.08
C LEU A 593 -16.60 18.03 -1.54
N ARG A 594 -17.67 17.42 -2.05
CA ARG A 594 -19.02 17.61 -1.47
C ARG A 594 -19.18 17.05 -0.06
N MET A 595 -18.36 16.07 0.32
CA MET A 595 -18.41 15.47 1.64
C MET A 595 -17.70 16.33 2.69
N ILE A 596 -16.77 17.22 2.31
CA ILE A 596 -16.00 18.01 3.30
C ILE A 596 -16.84 19.12 3.98
N HIS A 597 -17.88 19.64 3.35
CA HIS A 597 -18.72 20.69 3.93
C HIS A 597 -20.03 20.85 3.16
N GLU A 598 -21.13 21.22 3.84
CA GLU A 598 -22.46 21.38 3.24
C GLU A 598 -22.49 22.45 2.12
N ASP A 599 -21.70 23.53 2.27
CA ASP A 599 -21.60 24.60 1.27
C ASP A 599 -20.76 24.25 0.03
N VAL A 600 -20.02 23.13 0.05
CA VAL A 600 -19.14 22.76 -1.05
C VAL A 600 -19.92 21.91 -2.05
N ILE A 601 -20.16 22.46 -3.24
CA ILE A 601 -20.95 21.80 -4.29
C ILE A 601 -20.13 20.86 -5.21
N GLY A 602 -18.81 20.86 -5.09
CA GLY A 602 -17.87 20.14 -5.94
C GLY A 602 -16.62 20.97 -6.25
N PHE A 603 -15.90 20.65 -7.34
CA PHE A 603 -14.76 21.44 -7.78
C PHE A 603 -15.25 22.71 -8.49
N HIS A 604 -15.42 23.79 -7.73
CA HIS A 604 -16.04 25.04 -8.18
C HIS A 604 -15.08 26.24 -8.08
N PRO A 605 -14.95 27.06 -9.14
CA PRO A 605 -14.13 28.27 -9.13
C PRO A 605 -14.83 29.42 -8.40
N TYR A 606 -14.08 30.23 -7.66
CA TYR A 606 -14.58 31.44 -7.03
C TYR A 606 -14.91 32.52 -8.06
N SER A 607 -15.81 33.43 -7.67
CA SER A 607 -16.16 34.63 -8.44
C SER A 607 -15.21 35.80 -8.17
N ARG A 608 -13.89 35.54 -8.16
CA ARG A 608 -12.84 36.54 -7.99
C ARG A 608 -11.59 36.20 -8.79
N THR A 609 -10.73 37.20 -9.01
CA THR A 609 -9.37 36.99 -9.50
C THR A 609 -8.45 36.50 -8.38
N ILE A 610 -7.43 35.73 -8.74
CA ILE A 610 -6.42 35.25 -7.80
C ILE A 610 -5.02 35.61 -8.29
N THR A 611 -4.04 35.63 -7.40
CA THR A 611 -2.62 35.82 -7.75
C THR A 611 -1.83 34.52 -7.61
N ASP A 612 -0.62 34.50 -8.16
CA ASP A 612 0.27 33.32 -8.11
C ASP A 612 0.70 32.99 -6.67
N ASP A 613 0.85 34.02 -5.83
CA ASP A 613 1.25 33.88 -4.43
C ASP A 613 0.24 33.05 -3.62
N GLU A 614 -1.06 33.18 -3.94
CA GLU A 614 -2.13 32.41 -3.28
C GLU A 614 -2.07 30.89 -3.59
N LEU A 615 -1.33 30.47 -4.62
CA LEU A 615 -1.17 29.05 -5.00
C LEU A 615 0.12 28.42 -4.45
N ASN A 616 1.13 29.26 -4.17
CA ASN A 616 2.44 28.86 -3.66
C ASN A 616 2.36 28.33 -2.22
N ILE A 617 1.48 28.93 -1.40
CA ILE A 617 1.26 28.55 -0.01
C ILE A 617 0.00 27.68 0.08
N PRO A 618 0.10 26.42 0.54
CA PRO A 618 -1.08 25.58 0.69
C PRO A 618 -2.01 26.11 1.80
N THR A 619 -3.30 26.22 1.48
CA THR A 619 -4.38 26.58 2.40
C THR A 619 -5.54 25.60 2.25
N ASP A 620 -6.51 25.63 3.16
CA ASP A 620 -7.76 24.88 3.06
C ASP A 620 -8.57 25.21 1.78
N GLU A 621 -8.32 26.38 1.18
CA GLU A 621 -8.98 26.84 -0.03
C GLU A 621 -8.21 26.54 -1.33
N ARG A 622 -6.98 26.01 -1.25
CA ARG A 622 -6.08 25.85 -2.41
C ARG A 622 -6.71 25.15 -3.61
N ILE A 623 -7.51 24.12 -3.36
CA ILE A 623 -8.21 23.37 -4.41
C ILE A 623 -9.20 24.26 -5.18
N PHE A 624 -9.93 25.14 -4.49
CA PHE A 624 -10.86 26.07 -5.15
C PHE A 624 -10.11 27.21 -5.86
N LEU A 625 -8.95 27.61 -5.35
CA LEU A 625 -8.04 28.53 -6.04
C LEU A 625 -7.53 27.91 -7.36
N LEU A 626 -7.18 26.62 -7.37
CA LEU A 626 -6.81 25.91 -8.61
C LEU A 626 -7.95 25.91 -9.64
N ALA A 627 -9.19 25.64 -9.21
CA ALA A 627 -10.36 25.75 -10.09
C ALA A 627 -10.48 27.16 -10.69
N THR A 628 -10.25 28.18 -9.87
CA THR A 628 -10.31 29.60 -10.24
C THR A 628 -9.23 29.98 -11.26
N ALA A 629 -7.98 29.57 -11.02
CA ALA A 629 -6.87 29.78 -11.97
C ALA A 629 -7.12 29.09 -13.32
N LEU A 630 -7.57 27.83 -13.30
CA LEU A 630 -7.90 27.10 -14.53
C LEU A 630 -8.99 27.81 -15.33
N ARG A 631 -10.01 28.37 -14.66
CA ARG A 631 -11.07 29.16 -15.32
C ARG A 631 -10.54 30.46 -15.91
N GLN A 632 -9.49 31.03 -15.33
CA GLN A 632 -8.79 32.23 -15.83
C GLN A 632 -7.78 31.91 -16.94
N GLY A 633 -7.63 30.65 -17.33
CA GLY A 633 -6.75 30.24 -18.43
C GLY A 633 -5.31 29.96 -18.02
N TYR A 634 -5.03 29.73 -16.73
CA TYR A 634 -3.72 29.24 -16.31
C TYR A 634 -3.41 27.88 -16.95
N THR A 635 -2.17 27.71 -17.43
CA THR A 635 -1.71 26.44 -18.00
C THR A 635 -1.37 25.44 -16.91
N VAL A 636 -1.42 24.15 -17.25
CA VAL A 636 -1.01 23.06 -16.34
C VAL A 636 0.45 23.21 -15.93
N GLU A 637 1.31 23.65 -16.83
CA GLU A 637 2.74 23.88 -16.56
C GLU A 637 2.95 24.98 -15.52
N ARG A 638 2.25 26.12 -15.65
CA ARG A 638 2.33 27.20 -14.67
C ARG A 638 1.82 26.74 -13.31
N LEU A 639 0.72 26.00 -13.26
CA LEU A 639 0.18 25.45 -12.01
C LEU A 639 1.13 24.42 -11.38
N PHE A 640 1.78 23.58 -12.18
CA PHE A 640 2.82 22.67 -11.71
C PHE A 640 4.00 23.44 -11.13
N GLU A 641 4.44 24.52 -11.76
CA GLU A 641 5.55 25.34 -11.27
C GLU A 641 5.26 25.95 -9.90
N LEU A 642 4.06 26.49 -9.70
CA LEU A 642 3.60 27.11 -8.45
C LEU A 642 3.33 26.08 -7.35
N THR A 643 2.67 24.97 -7.70
CA THR A 643 2.12 24.06 -6.68
C THR A 643 2.91 22.78 -6.48
N LYS A 644 3.68 22.37 -7.49
CA LYS A 644 4.33 21.06 -7.63
C LYS A 644 3.37 19.86 -7.60
N ILE A 645 2.06 20.07 -7.69
CA ILE A 645 1.06 19.02 -7.87
C ILE A 645 1.30 18.36 -9.23
N ASP A 646 1.30 17.02 -9.28
CA ASP A 646 1.59 16.28 -10.51
C ASP A 646 0.68 16.71 -11.67
N ARG A 647 1.25 16.84 -12.87
CA ARG A 647 0.56 17.29 -14.09
C ARG A 647 -0.68 16.44 -14.39
N TRP A 648 -0.64 15.15 -14.07
CA TRP A 648 -1.79 14.28 -14.29
C TRP A 648 -3.02 14.77 -13.51
N PHE A 649 -2.88 15.09 -12.21
CA PHE A 649 -3.98 15.64 -11.41
C PHE A 649 -4.43 17.01 -11.93
N LEU A 650 -3.49 17.87 -12.32
CA LEU A 650 -3.81 19.19 -12.89
C LEU A 650 -4.58 19.08 -14.21
N HIS A 651 -4.25 18.13 -15.08
CA HIS A 651 -5.05 17.84 -16.29
C HIS A 651 -6.44 17.33 -15.96
N LYS A 652 -6.60 16.54 -14.89
CA LYS A 652 -7.91 16.09 -14.40
C LYS A 652 -8.75 17.21 -13.83
N PHE A 653 -8.14 18.17 -13.14
CA PHE A 653 -8.82 19.39 -12.74
C PHE A 653 -9.20 20.25 -13.94
N GLN A 654 -8.30 20.37 -14.91
CA GLN A 654 -8.54 21.11 -16.15
C GLN A 654 -9.69 20.52 -16.95
N SER A 655 -9.85 19.18 -17.03
CA SER A 655 -10.96 18.56 -17.76
C SER A 655 -12.33 18.93 -17.17
N ILE A 656 -12.45 18.99 -15.84
CA ILE A 656 -13.67 19.43 -15.15
C ILE A 656 -14.00 20.89 -15.51
N ILE A 657 -13.00 21.78 -15.45
CA ILE A 657 -13.20 23.22 -15.76
C ILE A 657 -13.47 23.45 -17.25
N GLN A 658 -12.78 22.74 -18.13
CA GLN A 658 -13.04 22.81 -19.58
C GLN A 658 -14.43 22.32 -19.91
N PHE A 659 -14.93 21.28 -19.23
CA PHE A 659 -16.30 20.83 -19.42
C PHE A 659 -17.32 21.90 -18.99
N ILE A 660 -17.06 22.60 -17.87
CA ILE A 660 -17.83 23.78 -17.44
C ILE A 660 -17.85 24.84 -18.54
N VAL A 661 -16.69 25.23 -19.06
CA VAL A 661 -16.56 26.35 -20.01
C VAL A 661 -17.19 26.04 -21.36
N HIS A 662 -17.04 24.82 -21.88
CA HIS A 662 -17.44 24.49 -23.26
C HIS A 662 -18.85 23.91 -23.39
N HIS A 663 -19.36 23.21 -22.37
CA HIS A 663 -20.58 22.42 -22.51
C HIS A 663 -21.74 22.90 -21.67
N PHE A 664 -21.49 23.62 -20.57
CA PHE A 664 -22.59 24.11 -19.75
C PHE A 664 -23.25 25.34 -20.38
N ASN A 665 -24.52 25.18 -20.70
CA ASN A 665 -25.47 26.20 -21.12
C ASN A 665 -26.88 25.73 -20.74
N SER A 666 -27.91 26.54 -20.99
CA SER A 666 -29.30 26.22 -20.63
C SER A 666 -29.86 24.94 -21.30
N SER A 667 -29.25 24.45 -22.39
CA SER A 667 -29.72 23.28 -23.13
C SER A 667 -29.11 21.94 -22.67
N ILE A 668 -28.12 21.95 -21.76
CA ILE A 668 -27.44 20.70 -21.32
C ILE A 668 -28.44 19.68 -20.75
N ILE A 669 -29.47 20.15 -20.04
CA ILE A 669 -30.54 19.31 -19.48
C ILE A 669 -31.44 18.68 -20.55
N GLN A 670 -31.32 19.06 -21.82
CA GLN A 670 -32.06 18.44 -22.92
C GLN A 670 -31.19 17.44 -23.70
N ASN A 671 -29.88 17.37 -23.39
CA ASN A 671 -28.92 16.50 -24.07
C ASN A 671 -28.52 15.32 -23.18
N LYS A 672 -29.10 14.15 -23.46
CA LYS A 672 -28.81 12.90 -22.73
C LYS A 672 -27.32 12.57 -22.64
N SER A 673 -26.56 12.76 -23.73
CA SER A 673 -25.15 12.39 -23.78
C SER A 673 -24.31 13.29 -22.89
N LEU A 674 -24.47 14.62 -23.04
CA LEU A 674 -23.73 15.59 -22.23
C LEU A 674 -24.13 15.53 -20.75
N LEU A 675 -25.41 15.31 -20.46
CA LEU A 675 -25.86 15.14 -19.08
C LEU A 675 -25.24 13.90 -18.43
N LEU A 676 -25.19 12.76 -19.14
CA LEU A 676 -24.53 11.55 -18.65
C LEU A 676 -23.02 11.77 -18.45
N GLU A 677 -22.37 12.46 -19.38
CA GLU A 677 -20.94 12.79 -19.28
C GLU A 677 -20.66 13.70 -18.07
N ALA A 678 -21.50 14.72 -17.82
CA ALA A 678 -21.42 15.53 -16.61
C ALA A 678 -21.54 14.67 -15.34
N LYS A 679 -22.47 13.71 -15.30
CA LYS A 679 -22.59 12.80 -14.15
C LYS A 679 -21.34 11.92 -13.98
N ARG A 680 -20.75 11.42 -15.07
CA ARG A 680 -19.50 10.64 -15.07
C ARG A 680 -18.27 11.44 -14.66
N LEU A 681 -18.28 12.75 -14.86
CA LEU A 681 -17.27 13.67 -14.32
C LEU A 681 -17.53 14.04 -12.86
N GLY A 682 -18.59 13.54 -12.24
CA GLY A 682 -18.90 13.75 -10.83
C GLY A 682 -19.75 14.98 -10.51
N PHE A 683 -20.30 15.69 -11.50
CA PHE A 683 -21.13 16.87 -11.26
C PHE A 683 -22.41 16.50 -10.51
N SER A 684 -22.73 17.21 -9.43
CA SER A 684 -24.01 17.05 -8.72
C SER A 684 -25.16 17.68 -9.49
N ASP A 685 -26.41 17.29 -9.18
CA ASP A 685 -27.58 17.92 -9.82
C ASP A 685 -27.63 19.42 -9.49
N GLN A 686 -27.23 19.81 -8.27
CA GLN A 686 -27.10 21.21 -7.82
C GLN A 686 -26.02 21.98 -8.58
N GLN A 687 -24.84 21.40 -8.77
CA GLN A 687 -23.76 22.05 -9.52
C GLN A 687 -24.15 22.25 -10.98
N ILE A 688 -24.85 21.28 -11.59
CA ILE A 688 -25.39 21.41 -12.95
C ILE A 688 -26.40 22.55 -13.02
N SER A 689 -27.33 22.63 -12.06
CA SER A 689 -28.39 23.63 -12.07
C SER A 689 -27.84 25.06 -11.99
N ILE A 690 -26.77 25.27 -11.22
CA ILE A 690 -26.05 26.56 -11.14
C ILE A 690 -25.49 26.97 -12.50
N TYR A 691 -24.81 26.06 -13.21
CA TYR A 691 -24.16 26.40 -14.48
C TYR A 691 -25.13 26.52 -15.66
N CYS A 692 -26.29 25.88 -15.62
CA CYS A 692 -27.29 25.98 -16.69
C CYS A 692 -28.43 26.98 -16.39
N GLY A 693 -28.43 27.64 -15.22
CA GLY A 693 -29.48 28.58 -14.82
C GLY A 693 -30.84 27.92 -14.61
N SER A 694 -30.86 26.71 -14.04
CA SER A 694 -32.05 25.89 -13.78
C SER A 694 -32.17 25.57 -12.29
N THR A 695 -33.16 24.79 -11.89
CA THR A 695 -33.30 24.26 -10.52
C THR A 695 -32.77 22.83 -10.43
N GLU A 696 -32.33 22.41 -9.23
CA GLU A 696 -31.89 21.02 -9.01
C GLU A 696 -33.00 20.01 -9.35
N VAL A 697 -34.25 20.37 -9.09
CA VAL A 697 -35.43 19.54 -9.37
C VAL A 697 -35.60 19.31 -10.88
N GLU A 698 -35.43 20.34 -11.70
CA GLU A 698 -35.50 20.22 -13.17
C GLU A 698 -34.37 19.37 -13.73
N VAL A 699 -33.14 19.55 -13.24
CA VAL A 699 -32.00 18.70 -13.61
C VAL A 699 -32.27 17.24 -13.27
N ARG A 700 -32.79 16.99 -12.06
CA ARG A 700 -33.15 15.63 -11.61
C ARG A 700 -34.27 15.02 -12.45
N ALA A 701 -35.30 15.80 -12.80
CA ALA A 701 -36.40 15.36 -13.64
C ALA A 701 -35.91 14.96 -15.04
N SER A 702 -35.07 15.78 -15.66
CA SER A 702 -34.42 15.44 -16.94
C SER A 702 -33.58 14.16 -16.85
N ARG A 703 -32.77 14.06 -15.79
CA ARG A 703 -31.92 12.89 -15.53
C ARG A 703 -32.78 11.61 -15.43
N GLN A 704 -33.90 11.66 -14.73
CA GLN A 704 -34.86 10.56 -14.61
C GLN A 704 -35.53 10.23 -15.96
N GLN A 705 -35.95 11.24 -16.72
CA GLN A 705 -36.54 11.06 -18.07
C GLN A 705 -35.57 10.32 -19.00
N PHE A 706 -34.28 10.62 -18.93
CA PHE A 706 -33.25 9.94 -19.72
C PHE A 706 -32.77 8.61 -19.15
N VAL A 707 -33.28 8.20 -17.98
CA VAL A 707 -32.89 6.99 -17.25
C VAL A 707 -31.39 7.01 -16.90
N ILE A 708 -30.85 8.19 -16.61
CA ILE A 708 -29.47 8.36 -16.16
C ILE A 708 -29.48 8.17 -14.64
N LYS A 709 -29.14 6.99 -14.13
CA LYS A 709 -29.05 6.73 -12.69
C LYS A 709 -27.66 6.19 -12.35
N PRO A 710 -27.13 6.46 -11.15
CA PRO A 710 -25.95 5.75 -10.71
C PRO A 710 -26.31 4.27 -10.52
N LEU A 711 -25.30 3.42 -10.67
CA LEU A 711 -25.39 1.98 -10.50
C LEU A 711 -24.70 1.57 -9.20
N ILE A 712 -25.18 0.49 -8.60
CA ILE A 712 -24.64 -0.10 -7.38
C ILE A 712 -23.48 -1.00 -7.76
N LYS A 713 -22.31 -0.70 -7.21
CA LYS A 713 -21.10 -1.49 -7.37
C LYS A 713 -20.59 -2.03 -6.05
N GLN A 714 -20.11 -3.27 -6.07
CA GLN A 714 -19.62 -3.95 -4.87
C GLN A 714 -18.12 -3.72 -4.71
N ILE A 715 -17.69 -3.54 -3.47
CA ILE A 715 -16.28 -3.51 -3.10
C ILE A 715 -15.84 -4.97 -2.91
N ALA A 716 -15.47 -5.59 -4.02
CA ALA A 716 -14.83 -6.88 -4.04
C ALA A 716 -13.31 -6.66 -4.01
N THR A 717 -12.66 -6.97 -2.87
CA THR A 717 -11.21 -6.81 -2.62
C THR A 717 -10.30 -7.26 -3.78
N VAL A 718 -10.78 -8.09 -4.70
CA VAL A 718 -10.05 -8.67 -5.84
C VAL A 718 -10.64 -8.31 -7.22
N SER A 719 -11.31 -7.16 -7.38
CA SER A 719 -11.85 -6.71 -8.69
C SER A 719 -12.67 -7.79 -9.43
N ASP A 720 -13.59 -8.43 -8.72
CA ASP A 720 -14.46 -9.51 -9.22
C ASP A 720 -13.73 -10.77 -9.75
N GLU A 721 -12.45 -10.99 -9.43
CA GLU A 721 -11.76 -12.27 -9.71
C GLU A 721 -12.49 -13.47 -9.06
N SER A 722 -13.21 -13.24 -7.96
CA SER A 722 -14.05 -14.21 -7.29
C SER A 722 -15.32 -13.53 -6.75
N PRO A 723 -16.48 -14.23 -6.73
CA PRO A 723 -17.70 -13.69 -6.15
C PRO A 723 -17.45 -13.31 -4.69
N THR A 724 -17.89 -12.13 -4.27
CA THR A 724 -17.77 -11.71 -2.87
C THR A 724 -19.15 -11.69 -2.22
N GLN A 725 -19.25 -12.26 -1.01
CA GLN A 725 -20.50 -12.30 -0.25
C GLN A 725 -20.69 -11.06 0.66
N ILE A 726 -19.74 -10.13 0.66
CA ILE A 726 -19.76 -8.96 1.55
C ILE A 726 -20.61 -7.83 0.95
N ASN A 727 -21.68 -7.45 1.63
CA ASN A 727 -22.55 -6.34 1.24
C ASN A 727 -21.92 -4.96 1.51
N TYR A 728 -20.84 -4.63 0.79
CA TYR A 728 -20.18 -3.33 0.85
C TYR A 728 -20.21 -2.67 -0.52
N PHE A 729 -20.85 -1.51 -0.64
CA PHE A 729 -21.22 -0.93 -1.93
C PHE A 729 -20.85 0.54 -2.08
N TYR A 730 -20.71 0.98 -3.33
CA TYR A 730 -20.66 2.38 -3.73
C TYR A 730 -21.56 2.62 -4.96
N LEU A 731 -21.79 3.89 -5.28
CA LEU A 731 -22.59 4.31 -6.42
C LEU A 731 -21.71 4.98 -7.48
N THR A 732 -21.91 4.66 -8.75
CA THR A 732 -21.16 5.27 -9.86
C THR A 732 -21.99 5.40 -11.14
N TYR A 733 -21.71 6.42 -11.95
CA TYR A 733 -22.26 6.57 -13.30
C TYR A 733 -21.44 5.83 -14.38
N HIS A 734 -20.36 5.15 -13.98
CA HIS A 734 -19.49 4.35 -14.85
C HIS A 734 -19.84 2.86 -14.77
N GLY A 735 -20.92 2.50 -15.45
CA GLY A 735 -21.27 1.09 -15.61
C GLY A 735 -22.50 0.90 -16.48
N ASN A 736 -22.90 -0.37 -16.61
CA ASN A 736 -24.03 -0.77 -17.45
C ASN A 736 -25.10 -1.56 -16.68
N GLN A 737 -24.77 -2.10 -15.49
CA GLN A 737 -25.67 -2.85 -14.62
C GLN A 737 -25.23 -2.74 -13.16
N ASP A 738 -26.15 -2.99 -12.23
CA ASP A 738 -25.88 -3.15 -10.80
C ASP A 738 -25.19 -4.51 -10.55
N ASP A 739 -24.31 -4.59 -9.55
CA ASP A 739 -23.64 -5.85 -9.18
C ASP A 739 -24.53 -6.77 -8.34
N ILE A 740 -25.61 -6.22 -7.77
CA ILE A 740 -26.58 -6.96 -6.96
C ILE A 740 -27.96 -6.98 -7.59
N GLN A 741 -28.69 -8.04 -7.30
CA GLN A 741 -30.13 -8.07 -7.53
C GLN A 741 -30.82 -7.41 -6.34
N LEU A 742 -31.57 -6.34 -6.60
CA LEU A 742 -32.33 -5.65 -5.57
C LEU A 742 -33.48 -6.54 -5.07
N SER A 743 -33.56 -6.73 -3.76
CA SER A 743 -34.66 -7.47 -3.13
C SER A 743 -36.01 -6.82 -3.43
N PRO A 744 -37.07 -7.61 -3.72
CA PRO A 744 -38.41 -7.07 -3.95
C PRO A 744 -39.04 -6.47 -2.67
N ASN A 745 -38.56 -6.85 -1.48
CA ASN A 745 -39.13 -6.42 -0.19
C ASN A 745 -38.53 -5.09 0.31
N LYS A 746 -38.77 -4.00 -0.43
CA LYS A 746 -38.34 -2.65 -0.01
C LYS A 746 -39.01 -2.18 1.27
N GLU A 747 -40.25 -2.60 1.52
CA GLU A 747 -41.10 -2.12 2.62
C GLU A 747 -40.60 -2.55 4.02
N THR A 748 -39.77 -3.59 4.11
CA THR A 748 -39.21 -4.08 5.38
C THR A 748 -37.79 -3.61 5.66
N SER A 749 -37.21 -2.79 4.78
CA SER A 749 -35.82 -2.32 4.91
C SER A 749 -35.76 -1.00 5.69
N ILE A 750 -34.86 -0.91 6.67
CA ILE A 750 -34.63 0.31 7.47
C ILE A 750 -33.37 1.00 6.96
N LEU A 751 -33.50 2.26 6.51
CA LEU A 751 -32.36 3.10 6.17
C LEU A 751 -31.89 3.83 7.43
N VAL A 752 -30.62 3.62 7.80
CA VAL A 752 -29.96 4.35 8.88
C VAL A 752 -28.95 5.31 8.25
N LEU A 753 -29.10 6.60 8.51
CA LEU A 753 -28.15 7.62 8.06
C LEU A 753 -27.06 7.80 9.13
N GLY A 754 -25.79 7.74 8.71
CA GLY A 754 -24.65 8.01 9.59
C GLY A 754 -24.42 9.51 9.83
N SER A 755 -23.50 9.84 10.73
CA SER A 755 -23.13 11.22 11.10
C SER A 755 -22.26 11.97 10.07
N PHE A 756 -21.94 11.34 8.94
CA PHE A 756 -21.08 11.83 7.83
C PHE A 756 -19.60 12.07 8.18
N PHE A 757 -19.29 12.99 9.10
CA PHE A 757 -17.92 13.33 9.55
C PHE A 757 -17.95 13.94 10.96
N TYR A 758 -16.83 13.91 11.67
CA TYR A 758 -16.63 14.62 12.93
C TYR A 758 -16.38 16.13 12.66
N GLU A 759 -17.04 16.99 13.41
CA GLU A 759 -16.93 18.45 13.31
C GLU A 759 -16.82 19.06 14.71
N ILE A 760 -16.12 20.18 14.90
CA ILE A 760 -16.09 20.80 16.23
C ILE A 760 -17.50 21.30 16.60
N GLY A 761 -18.08 20.73 17.65
CA GLY A 761 -19.38 21.14 18.20
C GLY A 761 -20.59 20.37 17.64
N LYS A 762 -20.36 19.33 16.83
CA LYS A 762 -21.37 18.35 16.39
C LYS A 762 -20.81 16.95 16.57
#